data_AF-A0AAD8PA54-F1
#
_entry.id   AF-A0AAD8PA54-F1
#
_cell.length_a   1.000
_cell.length_b   1.000
_cell.length_c   1.000
_cell.angle_alpha   90.00
_cell.angle_beta   90.00
_cell.angle_gamma   90.00
#
_symmetry.space_group_name_H-M   'P 1'
#
loop_
_entity.id
_entity.type
_entity.pdbx_description
1 polymer ?
#
loop_
_entity_poly.entity_id
_entity_poly.type
_entity_poly.pdbx_seq_one_letter_code
_entity_poly.pdbx_strand_id
1 'polypeptide(L)'
;MVHTAYDSLQLLNSCPTKIDAVESYGSNLLVACSDGSLRIYGPQSSSSQSQTLELTREPYILQRTVNGFSRRPMLAMEVLGSRELLLSLSESISFHKLPNLETLAVITKAKGANAYSWDDRRGFLCFARQKRVCIFRHDGGRGFVEVKEFSVPDTVKSMSWCGENICLGIRREYTILNASNGALSEVFPSGRIAPPLVVSLPSGELLLGKDNIGVLVDQNGKLLQEGRICWSEAPAIVVIQKPYAIALLPRHIEIRSLRVPYPLIQTVVLRDVCRIHQGNNAIIVSLSNSVYGLFPVPVGAQIVQLTASGNFEEALALCKLLPPEDSSLRASKEQSIHIRYAHYLFENGSYEEAMEHFVASQVEITYVLALYPSIVIPKSSVVPEPDKFLDVVGEAYLSRGSSGISDDMEPSSNPLEYDESSALESKKMSHNTLMALVKFLQKKRSNIVGKAAAEGTDEAVSDAVGHTFASYQSSRPKRSTKGRVNIPLDSGAREMATILDTALLQALLLTGQTSAALDLLKGLNYCDVKICEEILRNGNHYLCLLELYRCNSLHREALKLLHQLVEESESDEPKIELTQKFKPEMIVEYLKPLCGIDPMIVLEFSMLVLEKCPTQTIELFLSGNIPADLVNSYLKQHAPNMQATYLELMLSMNENGISGNLQNEMVQIYLSEVLDWYADLTAQKKWDEKVYTPARKKLLSALEGISGYTPEVLLKRLPTTALFEERALLLGKMNQHELALSIYVHKLHLPELAMAYCDRVYESGLNQQPAKASGNIYLTLLQIYLNPQRTTKDIEKRISNLISSPSPKVGWTSLKGNKGRGLGKKIADIEGAVEDARISPSGTDSGKSDGDGDDVGDEGITDIMLDEVLDVLTQRWDRVNGAQALKLLPKETKLQNLVPFLGPLLKKTSEAHRNFSVIKRLRECENLQAKDELYSQRKAVVKITADNMCSLCNKKIGTSVFAVYPNGSTIVHFVCFRDSQNMKATGKGSALRRVR
;
A
#
# COMPACT_ATOMS: atom_id res chain seq x y z
N MET A 1 19.28 -46.05 18.37
CA MET A 1 19.49 -44.91 19.28
C MET A 1 19.49 -43.68 18.39
N VAL A 2 18.55 -42.76 18.61
CA VAL A 2 18.34 -41.60 17.72
C VAL A 2 19.37 -40.51 18.04
N HIS A 3 19.57 -40.23 19.31
CA HIS A 3 20.65 -39.40 19.85
C HIS A 3 20.89 -39.74 21.33
N THR A 4 21.94 -39.19 21.92
CA THR A 4 22.26 -39.38 23.34
C THR A 4 21.70 -38.21 24.15
N ALA A 5 20.74 -38.48 25.04
CA ALA A 5 20.15 -37.44 25.89
C ALA A 5 20.92 -37.27 27.21
N TYR A 6 21.46 -38.38 27.75
CA TYR A 6 22.21 -38.39 28.99
C TYR A 6 23.50 -39.22 28.89
N ASP A 7 24.58 -38.69 29.48
CA ASP A 7 25.82 -39.42 29.70
C ASP A 7 25.77 -40.08 31.07
N SER A 8 26.03 -41.39 31.15
CA SER A 8 26.13 -42.10 32.42
C SER A 8 27.57 -42.07 32.95
N LEU A 9 27.77 -41.56 34.16
CA LEU A 9 29.05 -41.57 34.85
C LEU A 9 28.90 -42.20 36.24
N GLN A 10 29.86 -43.03 36.63
CA GLN A 10 29.90 -43.57 37.99
C GLN A 10 30.45 -42.51 38.95
N LEU A 11 29.63 -42.07 39.91
CA LEU A 11 30.01 -41.05 40.90
C LEU A 11 30.63 -41.69 42.15
N LEU A 12 30.05 -42.79 42.63
CA LEU A 12 30.53 -43.51 43.81
C LEU A 12 30.86 -44.95 43.44
N ASN A 13 32.10 -45.37 43.75
CA ASN A 13 32.53 -46.74 43.61
C ASN A 13 32.41 -47.50 44.94
N SER A 14 31.69 -48.62 44.91
CA SER A 14 31.64 -49.64 45.98
C SER A 14 31.50 -49.11 47.42
N CYS A 15 30.34 -48.53 47.75
CA CYS A 15 29.95 -48.27 49.13
C CYS A 15 30.00 -49.58 49.95
N PRO A 16 30.64 -49.60 51.14
CA PRO A 16 30.86 -50.83 51.90
C PRO A 16 29.57 -51.41 52.52
N THR A 17 28.51 -50.61 52.57
CA THR A 17 27.20 -50.99 53.09
C THR A 17 26.14 -50.69 52.04
N LYS A 18 25.10 -51.53 52.01
CA LYS A 18 24.00 -51.38 51.07
C LYS A 18 23.33 -50.01 51.21
N ILE A 19 23.06 -49.38 50.07
CA ILE A 19 22.42 -48.08 49.95
C ILE A 19 20.90 -48.27 49.99
N ASP A 20 20.25 -47.62 50.94
CA ASP A 20 18.79 -47.62 51.06
C ASP A 20 18.18 -46.39 50.37
N ALA A 21 18.75 -45.21 50.57
CA ALA A 21 18.29 -43.95 49.97
C ALA A 21 19.48 -43.08 49.56
N VAL A 22 19.32 -42.30 48.49
CA VAL A 22 20.33 -41.35 48.03
C VAL A 22 19.65 -40.04 47.65
N GLU A 23 20.29 -38.92 47.98
CA GLU A 23 19.88 -37.57 47.60
C GLU A 23 21.09 -36.70 47.28
N SER A 24 20.86 -35.58 46.59
CA SER A 24 21.89 -34.53 46.41
C SER A 24 21.53 -33.26 47.16
N TYR A 25 22.52 -32.65 47.80
CA TYR A 25 22.42 -31.31 48.37
C TYR A 25 23.66 -30.49 47.99
N GLY A 26 23.44 -29.44 47.20
CA GLY A 26 24.54 -28.69 46.59
C GLY A 26 25.39 -29.61 45.70
N SER A 27 26.70 -29.54 45.87
CA SER A 27 27.65 -30.43 45.19
C SER A 27 27.83 -31.79 45.88
N ASN A 28 27.21 -32.04 47.04
CA ASN A 28 27.40 -33.25 47.84
C ASN A 28 26.29 -34.28 47.63
N LEU A 29 26.65 -35.56 47.77
CA LEU A 29 25.74 -36.70 47.79
C LEU A 29 25.49 -37.17 49.22
N LEU A 30 24.22 -37.26 49.60
CA LEU A 30 23.76 -37.81 50.86
C LEU A 30 23.33 -39.26 50.63
N VAL A 31 24.02 -40.21 51.26
CA VAL A 31 23.78 -41.65 51.07
C VAL A 31 23.40 -42.27 52.40
N ALA A 32 22.17 -42.74 52.49
CA ALA A 32 21.66 -43.47 53.64
C ALA A 32 21.90 -44.97 53.47
N CYS A 33 22.58 -45.56 54.45
CA CYS A 33 23.00 -46.95 54.43
C CYS A 33 22.09 -47.82 55.32
N SER A 34 22.01 -49.13 55.01
CA SER A 34 21.19 -50.07 55.79
C SER A 34 21.67 -50.29 57.24
N ASP A 35 22.88 -49.84 57.58
CA ASP A 35 23.41 -49.81 58.94
C ASP A 35 22.87 -48.63 59.78
N GLY A 36 22.02 -47.78 59.20
CA GLY A 36 21.46 -46.59 59.84
C GLY A 36 22.37 -45.38 59.83
N SER A 37 23.52 -45.45 59.14
CA SER A 37 24.42 -44.31 58.94
C SER A 37 24.01 -43.45 57.75
N LEU A 38 24.20 -42.14 57.87
CA LEU A 38 24.10 -41.19 56.76
C LEU A 38 25.50 -40.73 56.39
N ARG A 39 25.93 -41.04 55.16
CA ARG A 39 27.26 -40.72 54.63
C ARG A 39 27.17 -39.59 53.63
N ILE A 40 28.02 -38.59 53.79
CA ILE A 40 28.11 -37.42 52.92
C ILE A 40 29.37 -37.58 52.08
N TYR A 41 29.18 -37.66 50.77
CA TYR A 41 30.26 -37.67 49.80
C TYR A 41 30.31 -36.34 49.07
N GLY A 42 31.50 -35.83 48.82
CA GLY A 42 31.70 -34.62 48.01
C GLY A 42 32.71 -34.86 46.89
N PRO A 43 32.80 -33.91 45.94
CA PRO A 43 33.67 -34.05 44.79
C PRO A 43 35.15 -34.08 45.19
N GLN A 44 35.94 -34.90 44.51
CA GLN A 44 37.38 -35.05 44.78
C GLN A 44 38.16 -33.72 44.63
N SER A 45 37.73 -32.83 43.74
CA SER A 45 38.38 -31.53 43.46
C SER A 45 38.06 -30.39 44.44
N SER A 46 37.24 -30.60 45.49
CA SER A 46 36.72 -29.53 46.36
C SER A 46 37.73 -28.88 47.33
N SER A 47 39.04 -28.92 47.02
CA SER A 47 40.10 -28.25 47.81
C SER A 47 40.35 -26.79 47.41
N SER A 48 39.71 -26.29 46.35
CA SER A 48 39.83 -24.91 45.86
C SER A 48 38.47 -24.20 45.77
N GLN A 49 38.48 -22.92 46.15
CA GLN A 49 37.34 -22.02 46.42
C GLN A 49 36.41 -21.71 45.23
N SER A 50 35.77 -22.70 44.63
CA SER A 50 34.65 -22.48 43.69
C SER A 50 33.36 -23.06 44.27
N GLN A 51 32.47 -22.19 44.75
CA GLN A 51 31.12 -22.55 45.21
C GLN A 51 30.24 -22.93 44.02
N THR A 52 30.47 -24.07 43.39
CA THR A 52 29.50 -24.66 42.46
C THR A 52 28.46 -25.42 43.28
N LEU A 53 27.21 -24.98 43.24
CA LEU A 53 26.06 -25.63 43.90
C LEU A 53 25.57 -26.88 43.15
N GLU A 54 26.29 -27.31 42.12
CA GLU A 54 25.91 -28.38 41.19
C GLU A 54 26.77 -29.63 41.34
N LEU A 55 26.21 -30.78 40.91
CA LEU A 55 26.93 -32.05 40.83
C LEU A 55 27.97 -32.00 39.70
N THR A 56 29.20 -32.42 39.98
CA THR A 56 30.29 -32.41 39.01
C THR A 56 30.50 -33.77 38.37
N ARG A 57 31.02 -33.79 37.14
CA ARG A 57 31.33 -35.01 36.37
C ARG A 57 32.66 -35.63 36.84
N GLU A 58 32.79 -35.95 38.12
CA GLU A 58 34.01 -36.50 38.74
C GLU A 58 33.67 -37.53 39.83
N PRO A 59 34.63 -38.36 40.31
CA PRO A 59 34.37 -39.30 41.40
C PRO A 59 34.24 -38.59 42.75
N TYR A 60 33.37 -39.15 43.60
CA TYR A 60 33.00 -38.60 44.89
C TYR A 60 33.69 -39.35 46.03
N ILE A 61 34.23 -38.60 47.00
CA ILE A 61 34.95 -39.12 48.16
C ILE A 61 34.16 -38.84 49.44
N LEU A 62 34.23 -39.77 50.39
CA LEU A 62 33.57 -39.65 51.68
C LEU A 62 34.15 -38.47 52.48
N GLN A 63 33.32 -37.50 52.82
CA GLN A 63 33.70 -36.33 53.64
C GLN A 63 33.27 -36.47 55.10
N ARG A 64 32.05 -36.96 55.34
CA ARG A 64 31.47 -37.06 56.69
C ARG A 64 30.60 -38.30 56.81
N THR A 65 30.64 -38.96 57.96
CA THR A 65 29.70 -40.04 58.32
C THR A 65 28.98 -39.68 59.61
N VAL A 66 27.65 -39.76 59.59
CA VAL A 66 26.77 -39.57 60.74
C VAL A 66 26.22 -40.93 61.13
N ASN A 67 26.78 -41.51 62.19
CA ASN A 67 26.35 -42.80 62.71
C ASN A 67 25.06 -42.67 63.53
N GLY A 68 24.19 -43.69 63.47
CA GLY A 68 22.94 -43.70 64.23
C GLY A 68 21.92 -42.65 63.78
N PHE A 69 22.02 -42.17 62.54
CA PHE A 69 21.09 -41.19 61.98
C PHE A 69 19.66 -41.74 61.90
N SER A 70 19.50 -43.00 61.54
CA SER A 70 18.22 -43.71 61.60
C SER A 70 18.31 -45.02 62.39
N ARG A 71 17.28 -45.33 63.18
CA ARG A 71 17.17 -46.60 63.92
C ARG A 71 16.75 -47.78 63.05
N ARG A 72 16.12 -47.48 61.92
CA ARG A 72 15.65 -48.44 60.92
C ARG A 72 16.21 -48.04 59.54
N PRO A 73 16.30 -48.99 58.59
CA PRO A 73 16.56 -48.71 57.18
C PRO A 73 15.71 -47.53 56.67
N MET A 74 16.32 -46.63 55.92
CA MET A 74 15.63 -45.44 55.44
C MET A 74 14.72 -45.80 54.27
N LEU A 75 13.41 -45.62 54.43
CA LEU A 75 12.44 -45.90 53.38
C LEU A 75 12.52 -44.87 52.26
N ALA A 76 12.69 -43.60 52.60
CA ALA A 76 12.83 -42.52 51.63
C ALA A 76 13.48 -41.30 52.29
N MET A 77 14.11 -40.47 51.45
CA MET A 77 14.79 -39.25 51.83
C MET A 77 14.52 -38.24 50.72
N GLU A 78 14.33 -36.96 51.06
CA GLU A 78 14.09 -35.89 50.08
C GLU A 78 14.71 -34.59 50.60
N VAL A 79 15.43 -33.89 49.72
CA VAL A 79 16.06 -32.59 50.04
C VAL A 79 15.12 -31.46 49.62
N LEU A 80 14.70 -30.65 50.59
CA LEU A 80 13.84 -29.49 50.40
C LEU A 80 14.71 -28.24 50.21
N GLY A 81 15.19 -28.05 48.97
CA GLY A 81 16.18 -27.02 48.63
C GLY A 81 15.75 -25.60 49.02
N SER A 82 14.48 -25.21 48.79
CA SER A 82 13.98 -23.86 49.07
C SER A 82 13.96 -23.49 50.56
N ARG A 83 14.02 -24.50 51.45
CA ARG A 83 13.94 -24.36 52.91
C ARG A 83 15.19 -24.84 53.63
N GLU A 84 16.18 -25.36 52.89
CA GLU A 84 17.39 -25.99 53.43
C GLU A 84 17.07 -27.09 54.46
N LEU A 85 16.06 -27.93 54.18
CA LEU A 85 15.67 -29.03 55.05
C LEU A 85 15.89 -30.39 54.37
N LEU A 86 16.28 -31.39 55.14
CA LEU A 86 16.27 -32.80 54.74
C LEU A 86 15.07 -33.48 55.39
N LEU A 87 14.16 -33.99 54.56
CA LEU A 87 13.07 -34.84 54.99
C LEU A 87 13.54 -36.31 54.94
N SER A 88 13.40 -37.01 56.05
CA SER A 88 13.75 -38.42 56.17
C SER A 88 12.56 -39.25 56.66
N LEU A 89 12.28 -40.37 55.99
CA LEU A 89 11.30 -41.36 56.40
C LEU A 89 12.03 -42.66 56.75
N SER A 90 12.03 -43.00 58.04
CA SER A 90 12.50 -44.30 58.54
C SER A 90 11.38 -44.98 59.35
N GLU A 91 11.37 -44.80 60.68
CA GLU A 91 10.23 -45.19 61.54
C GLU A 91 9.12 -44.14 61.54
N SER A 92 9.49 -42.87 61.42
CA SER A 92 8.61 -41.71 61.33
C SER A 92 9.22 -40.67 60.38
N ILE A 93 8.45 -39.63 60.03
CA ILE A 93 8.94 -38.51 59.24
C ILE A 93 9.68 -37.52 60.16
N SER A 94 10.93 -37.25 59.82
CA SER A 94 11.81 -36.32 60.56
C SER A 94 12.41 -35.29 59.61
N PHE A 95 12.47 -34.05 60.07
CA PHE A 95 13.05 -32.90 59.36
C PHE A 95 14.36 -32.49 60.00
N HIS A 96 15.40 -32.38 59.19
CA HIS A 96 16.75 -32.00 59.62
C HIS A 96 17.18 -30.73 58.91
N LYS A 97 17.87 -29.83 59.60
CA LYS A 97 18.42 -28.61 59.00
C LYS A 97 19.68 -28.93 58.20
N LEU A 98 19.75 -28.50 56.95
CA LEU A 98 20.97 -28.59 56.13
C LEU A 98 21.82 -27.31 56.30
N PRO A 99 23.17 -27.39 56.19
CA PRO A 99 23.99 -28.60 56.03
C PRO A 99 24.28 -29.35 57.33
N ASN A 100 23.93 -28.80 58.50
CA ASN A 100 24.43 -29.29 59.79
C ASN A 100 23.84 -30.65 60.22
N LEU A 101 22.70 -31.03 59.64
CA LEU A 101 21.89 -32.22 59.93
C LEU A 101 21.33 -32.24 61.37
N GLU A 102 20.99 -31.06 61.90
CA GLU A 102 20.32 -30.95 63.20
C GLU A 102 18.81 -31.26 63.05
N THR A 103 18.29 -32.20 63.83
CA THR A 103 16.87 -32.55 63.81
C THR A 103 16.01 -31.41 64.35
N LEU A 104 15.23 -30.77 63.47
CA LEU A 104 14.32 -29.67 63.85
C LEU A 104 12.98 -30.19 64.37
N ALA A 105 12.47 -31.25 63.75
CA ALA A 105 11.16 -31.79 64.09
C ALA A 105 11.05 -33.28 63.77
N VAL A 106 10.38 -34.02 64.64
CA VAL A 106 9.96 -35.41 64.40
C VAL A 106 8.45 -35.46 64.53
N ILE A 107 7.76 -35.78 63.43
CA ILE A 107 6.29 -35.87 63.42
C ILE A 107 5.92 -37.21 64.02
N THR A 108 5.68 -37.28 65.33
CA THR A 108 5.38 -38.55 66.02
C THR A 108 4.11 -39.24 65.50
N LYS A 109 3.12 -38.47 65.02
CA LYS A 109 1.91 -38.99 64.34
C LYS A 109 2.21 -39.74 63.04
N ALA A 110 3.35 -39.49 62.41
CA ALA A 110 3.79 -40.17 61.20
C ALA A 110 4.48 -41.53 61.48
N LYS A 111 4.49 -42.00 62.73
CA LYS A 111 5.10 -43.29 63.09
C LYS A 111 4.42 -44.45 62.36
N GLY A 112 5.17 -45.14 61.50
CA GLY A 112 4.65 -46.18 60.62
C GLY A 112 4.00 -45.65 59.33
N ALA A 113 4.31 -44.41 58.94
CA ALA A 113 3.99 -43.91 57.62
C ALA A 113 4.73 -44.72 56.54
N ASN A 114 4.06 -44.97 55.43
CA ASN A 114 4.59 -45.79 54.33
C ASN A 114 4.74 -45.03 53.01
N ALA A 115 4.06 -43.89 52.87
CA ALA A 115 4.22 -42.98 51.74
C ALA A 115 4.06 -41.52 52.23
N TYR A 116 4.73 -40.58 51.56
CA TYR A 116 4.55 -39.16 51.78
C TYR A 116 4.73 -38.39 50.48
N SER A 117 4.31 -37.13 50.50
CA SER A 117 4.52 -36.18 49.40
C SER A 117 4.59 -34.77 49.98
N TRP A 118 5.59 -34.00 49.53
CA TRP A 118 5.81 -32.62 49.94
C TRP A 118 5.34 -31.66 48.85
N ASP A 119 4.63 -30.59 49.23
CA ASP A 119 4.34 -29.46 48.34
C ASP A 119 5.19 -28.27 48.75
N ASP A 120 6.23 -28.02 47.96
CA ASP A 120 7.20 -26.97 48.26
C ASP A 120 6.61 -25.57 48.23
N ARG A 121 5.71 -25.31 47.26
CA ARG A 121 5.07 -24.00 47.05
C ARG A 121 4.23 -23.58 48.23
N ARG A 122 3.46 -24.51 48.79
CA ARG A 122 2.53 -24.24 49.90
C ARG A 122 3.11 -24.61 51.27
N GLY A 123 4.20 -25.39 51.33
CA GLY A 123 4.79 -25.89 52.57
C GLY A 123 3.92 -26.92 53.29
N PHE A 124 3.22 -27.78 52.53
CA PHE A 124 2.38 -28.84 53.09
C PHE A 124 3.02 -30.21 52.90
N LEU A 125 3.11 -30.95 54.00
CA LEU A 125 3.41 -32.37 54.00
C LEU A 125 2.10 -33.14 54.02
N CYS A 126 1.93 -34.08 53.09
CA CYS A 126 0.95 -35.14 53.25
C CYS A 126 1.66 -36.48 53.42
N PHE A 127 1.14 -37.32 54.32
CA PHE A 127 1.65 -38.67 54.50
C PHE A 127 0.52 -39.65 54.77
N ALA A 128 0.74 -40.89 54.34
CA ALA A 128 -0.18 -41.99 54.57
C ALA A 128 0.36 -42.88 55.69
N ARG A 129 -0.55 -43.28 56.59
CA ARG A 129 -0.28 -44.22 57.67
C ARG A 129 -1.48 -45.14 57.80
N GLN A 130 -1.26 -46.45 57.68
CA GLN A 130 -2.32 -47.46 57.72
C GLN A 130 -3.44 -47.11 56.72
N LYS A 131 -4.65 -46.77 57.19
CA LYS A 131 -5.81 -46.40 56.38
C LYS A 131 -6.18 -44.92 56.53
N ARG A 132 -5.18 -44.06 56.73
CA ARG A 132 -5.37 -42.62 56.93
C ARG A 132 -4.34 -41.81 56.15
N VAL A 133 -4.76 -40.63 55.70
CA VAL A 133 -3.91 -39.61 55.09
C VAL A 133 -3.94 -38.37 55.98
N CYS A 134 -2.78 -37.95 56.45
CA CYS A 134 -2.61 -36.79 57.32
C CYS A 134 -1.93 -35.65 56.56
N ILE A 135 -2.38 -34.42 56.79
CA ILE A 135 -1.85 -33.20 56.17
C ILE A 135 -1.32 -32.29 57.26
N PHE A 136 -0.05 -31.91 57.15
CA PHE A 136 0.65 -31.01 58.06
C PHE A 136 1.16 -29.80 57.28
N ARG A 137 1.16 -28.63 57.91
CA ARG A 137 1.71 -27.39 57.35
C ARG A 137 2.94 -26.97 58.14
N HIS A 138 3.97 -26.54 57.44
CA HIS A 138 5.16 -25.97 58.05
C HIS A 138 4.95 -24.47 58.37
N ASP A 139 5.02 -24.09 59.65
CA ASP A 139 4.73 -22.74 60.14
C ASP A 139 6.00 -21.90 60.34
N GLY A 140 6.85 -21.80 59.31
CA GLY A 140 7.91 -20.80 59.18
C GLY A 140 8.85 -20.61 60.39
N GLY A 141 9.12 -21.69 61.15
CA GLY A 141 9.96 -21.67 62.36
C GLY A 141 9.27 -22.13 63.65
N ARG A 142 7.92 -22.21 63.70
CA ARG A 142 7.15 -22.73 64.85
C ARG A 142 6.84 -24.24 64.76
N GLY A 143 7.53 -24.97 63.89
CA GLY A 143 7.35 -26.41 63.68
C GLY A 143 6.24 -26.77 62.70
N PHE A 144 5.74 -28.01 62.81
CA PHE A 144 4.72 -28.57 61.93
C PHE A 144 3.38 -28.67 62.65
N VAL A 145 2.35 -28.07 62.03
CA VAL A 145 1.00 -28.06 62.58
C VAL A 145 0.12 -28.99 61.75
N GLU A 146 -0.61 -29.86 62.43
CA GLU A 146 -1.61 -30.72 61.79
C GLU A 146 -2.77 -29.87 61.28
N VAL A 147 -3.14 -30.07 60.02
CA VAL A 147 -4.20 -29.34 59.35
C VAL A 147 -5.45 -30.20 59.24
N LYS A 148 -5.31 -31.42 58.69
CA LYS A 148 -6.42 -32.37 58.50
C LYS A 148 -5.95 -33.81 58.55
N GLU A 149 -6.88 -34.70 58.90
CA GLU A 149 -6.72 -36.15 58.83
C GLU A 149 -7.95 -36.75 58.13
N PHE A 150 -7.72 -37.57 57.11
CA PHE A 150 -8.76 -38.22 56.32
C PHE A 150 -8.62 -39.74 56.42
N SER A 151 -9.75 -40.45 56.49
CA SER A 151 -9.77 -41.91 56.40
C SER A 151 -9.85 -42.34 54.94
N VAL A 152 -9.08 -43.36 54.57
CA VAL A 152 -9.05 -43.93 53.22
C VAL A 152 -9.39 -45.43 53.25
N PRO A 153 -9.91 -46.02 52.15
CA PRO A 153 -10.41 -47.40 52.16
C PRO A 153 -9.35 -48.47 52.49
N ASP A 154 -8.10 -48.22 52.10
CA ASP A 154 -6.96 -49.10 52.37
C ASP A 154 -5.63 -48.31 52.41
N THR A 155 -4.55 -49.05 52.62
CA THR A 155 -3.17 -48.63 52.57
C THR A 155 -2.81 -48.00 51.22
N VAL A 156 -2.32 -46.76 51.30
CA VAL A 156 -1.80 -46.00 50.17
C VAL A 156 -0.41 -46.52 49.83
N LYS A 157 -0.18 -46.93 48.59
CA LYS A 157 1.12 -47.44 48.11
C LYS A 157 1.99 -46.34 47.50
N SER A 158 1.35 -45.36 46.87
CA SER A 158 1.99 -44.23 46.21
C SER A 158 1.10 -43.01 46.38
N MET A 159 1.69 -41.82 46.51
CA MET A 159 0.92 -40.58 46.57
C MET A 159 1.72 -39.41 46.01
N SER A 160 1.03 -38.42 45.45
CA SER A 160 1.61 -37.14 45.04
C SER A 160 0.57 -36.04 45.15
N TRP A 161 1.01 -34.82 45.46
CA TRP A 161 0.18 -33.63 45.29
C TRP A 161 -0.16 -33.40 43.80
N CYS A 162 -1.38 -32.95 43.54
CA CYS A 162 -1.89 -32.59 42.22
C CYS A 162 -2.72 -31.29 42.31
N GLY A 163 -2.02 -30.16 42.29
CA GLY A 163 -2.63 -28.87 42.60
C GLY A 163 -3.11 -28.84 44.05
N GLU A 164 -4.39 -28.57 44.27
CA GLU A 164 -4.97 -28.56 45.62
C GLU A 164 -5.34 -29.95 46.16
N ASN A 165 -5.43 -30.94 45.28
CA ASN A 165 -5.82 -32.30 45.62
C ASN A 165 -4.59 -33.21 45.79
N ILE A 166 -4.82 -34.44 46.24
CA ILE A 166 -3.78 -35.47 46.38
C ILE A 166 -4.20 -36.69 45.58
N CYS A 167 -3.35 -37.15 44.66
CA CYS A 167 -3.57 -38.42 43.99
C CYS A 167 -3.00 -39.56 44.84
N LEU A 168 -3.81 -40.60 45.07
CA LEU A 168 -3.49 -41.75 45.88
C LEU A 168 -3.58 -43.02 45.04
N GLY A 169 -2.57 -43.87 45.11
CA GLY A 169 -2.60 -45.24 44.64
C GLY A 169 -2.97 -46.17 45.79
N ILE A 170 -4.22 -46.64 45.84
CA ILE A 170 -4.75 -47.48 46.92
C ILE A 170 -5.00 -48.88 46.37
N ARG A 171 -4.40 -49.91 46.98
CA ARG A 171 -4.41 -51.31 46.49
C ARG A 171 -3.91 -51.46 45.04
N ARG A 172 -4.81 -51.27 44.08
CA ARG A 172 -4.63 -51.37 42.62
C ARG A 172 -5.47 -50.32 41.86
N GLU A 173 -5.91 -49.26 42.53
CA GLU A 173 -6.76 -48.21 41.98
C GLU A 173 -6.16 -46.83 42.27
N TYR A 174 -6.42 -45.89 41.37
CA TYR A 174 -6.09 -44.49 41.56
C TYR A 174 -7.32 -43.72 42.02
N THR A 175 -7.15 -42.93 43.07
CA THR A 175 -8.19 -42.06 43.64
C THR A 175 -7.64 -40.66 43.88
N ILE A 176 -8.39 -39.63 43.52
CA ILE A 176 -8.09 -38.24 43.88
C ILE A 176 -8.79 -37.93 45.21
N LEU A 177 -8.01 -37.53 46.20
CA LEU A 177 -8.48 -37.02 47.49
C LEU A 177 -8.51 -35.49 47.44
N ASN A 178 -9.69 -34.91 47.64
CA ASN A 178 -9.84 -33.48 47.80
C ASN A 178 -9.37 -33.05 49.21
N ALA A 179 -8.29 -32.26 49.28
CA ALA A 179 -7.70 -31.86 50.56
C ALA A 179 -8.59 -30.88 51.36
N SER A 180 -9.61 -30.28 50.74
CA SER A 180 -10.51 -29.31 51.37
C SER A 180 -11.67 -29.98 52.10
N ASN A 181 -12.31 -30.98 51.50
CA ASN A 181 -13.49 -31.63 52.08
C ASN A 181 -13.34 -33.13 52.34
N GLY A 182 -12.25 -33.76 51.89
CA GLY A 182 -12.00 -35.19 52.08
C GLY A 182 -12.74 -36.10 51.09
N ALA A 183 -13.41 -35.54 50.08
CA ALA A 183 -14.08 -36.33 49.05
C ALA A 183 -13.05 -37.14 48.23
N LEU A 184 -13.40 -38.40 47.97
CA LEU A 184 -12.62 -39.31 47.13
C LEU A 184 -13.28 -39.46 45.77
N SER A 185 -12.50 -39.33 44.70
CA SER A 185 -12.96 -39.54 43.32
C SER A 185 -12.10 -40.60 42.65
N GLU A 186 -12.72 -41.68 42.19
CA GLU A 186 -12.03 -42.76 41.48
C GLU A 186 -11.62 -42.34 40.07
N VAL A 187 -10.43 -42.78 39.65
CA VAL A 187 -9.84 -42.45 38.35
C VAL A 187 -9.88 -43.66 37.43
N PHE A 188 -8.97 -44.62 37.62
CA PHE A 188 -8.98 -45.92 36.95
C PHE A 188 -8.06 -46.92 37.69
N PRO A 189 -8.19 -48.24 37.41
CA PRO A 189 -7.31 -49.25 38.00
C PRO A 189 -5.88 -49.26 37.41
N SER A 190 -4.87 -49.36 38.29
CA SER A 190 -3.41 -49.38 38.00
C SER A 190 -2.87 -50.64 37.32
N GLY A 191 -3.71 -51.67 37.12
CA GLY A 191 -3.30 -52.92 36.46
C GLY A 191 -2.88 -54.04 37.43
N ARG A 192 -2.26 -55.10 36.89
CA ARG A 192 -1.91 -56.33 37.64
C ARG A 192 -0.39 -56.54 37.82
N ILE A 193 0.43 -55.89 37.00
CA ILE A 193 1.87 -56.18 36.89
C ILE A 193 2.68 -55.45 37.98
N ALA A 194 2.58 -54.13 38.04
CA ALA A 194 3.37 -53.28 38.93
C ALA A 194 2.50 -52.66 40.04
N PRO A 195 3.10 -52.23 41.18
CA PRO A 195 2.39 -51.40 42.15
C PRO A 195 1.96 -50.06 41.52
N PRO A 196 0.93 -49.39 42.08
CA PRO A 196 0.51 -48.08 41.60
C PRO A 196 1.70 -47.09 41.61
N LEU A 197 1.93 -46.46 40.46
CA LEU A 197 2.91 -45.38 40.27
C LEU A 197 2.15 -44.05 40.09
N VAL A 198 2.49 -43.04 40.90
CA VAL A 198 1.94 -41.68 40.77
C VAL A 198 3.11 -40.72 40.67
N VAL A 199 3.18 -39.96 39.57
CA VAL A 199 4.21 -38.95 39.35
C VAL A 199 3.55 -37.64 38.96
N SER A 200 3.88 -36.55 39.64
CA SER A 200 3.43 -35.21 39.27
C SER A 200 4.34 -34.60 38.20
N LEU A 201 3.73 -33.95 37.21
CA LEU A 201 4.44 -33.17 36.22
C LEU A 201 4.54 -31.71 36.70
N PRO A 202 5.60 -30.96 36.29
CA PRO A 202 5.70 -29.53 36.57
C PRO A 202 4.53 -28.68 36.01
N SER A 203 3.79 -29.19 35.02
CA SER A 203 2.57 -28.57 34.47
C SER A 203 1.36 -28.66 35.40
N GLY A 204 1.39 -29.53 36.43
CA GLY A 204 0.26 -29.82 37.32
C GLY A 204 -0.54 -31.07 36.94
N GLU A 205 -0.23 -31.68 35.79
CA GLU A 205 -0.76 -32.97 35.36
C GLU A 205 -0.10 -34.12 36.13
N LEU A 206 -0.68 -35.32 36.05
CA LEU A 206 -0.15 -36.53 36.67
C LEU A 206 0.12 -37.60 35.62
N LEU A 207 1.23 -38.31 35.77
CA LEU A 207 1.53 -39.55 35.09
C LEU A 207 1.21 -40.72 36.02
N LEU A 208 0.24 -41.53 35.61
CA LEU A 208 -0.24 -42.70 36.35
C LEU A 208 0.15 -43.99 35.60
N GLY A 209 0.79 -44.92 36.29
CA GLY A 209 1.17 -46.22 35.72
C GLY A 209 -0.03 -47.18 35.57
N LYS A 210 -0.19 -47.78 34.40
CA LYS A 210 -1.13 -48.88 34.19
C LYS A 210 -0.43 -49.97 33.40
N ASP A 211 -0.10 -51.08 34.06
CA ASP A 211 0.70 -52.15 33.46
C ASP A 211 1.99 -51.60 32.81
N ASN A 212 2.19 -51.71 31.49
CA ASN A 212 3.34 -51.15 30.76
C ASN A 212 3.07 -49.79 30.09
N ILE A 213 1.96 -49.12 30.40
CA ILE A 213 1.65 -47.79 29.87
C ILE A 213 1.64 -46.74 30.98
N GLY A 214 2.18 -45.56 30.72
CA GLY A 214 2.00 -44.37 31.52
C GLY A 214 0.83 -43.55 30.96
N VAL A 215 -0.19 -43.28 31.77
CA VAL A 215 -1.38 -42.55 31.39
C VAL A 215 -1.34 -41.16 32.03
N LEU A 216 -1.40 -40.12 31.20
CA LEU A 216 -1.46 -38.73 31.65
C LEU A 216 -2.90 -38.34 31.97
N VAL A 217 -3.10 -37.77 33.16
CA VAL A 217 -4.37 -37.24 33.63
C VAL A 217 -4.22 -35.82 34.14
N ASP A 218 -5.32 -35.08 34.14
CA ASP A 218 -5.37 -33.77 34.78
C ASP A 218 -5.37 -33.88 36.32
N GLN A 219 -5.35 -32.73 36.99
CA GLN A 219 -5.40 -32.61 38.46
C GLN A 219 -6.68 -33.18 39.12
N ASN A 220 -7.70 -33.50 38.32
CA ASN A 220 -8.96 -34.09 38.77
C ASN A 220 -9.08 -35.57 38.38
N GLY A 221 -8.05 -36.16 37.74
CA GLY A 221 -8.04 -37.54 37.29
C GLY A 221 -8.73 -37.79 35.95
N LYS A 222 -9.06 -36.74 35.18
CA LYS A 222 -9.62 -36.90 33.83
C LYS A 222 -8.51 -37.25 32.83
N LEU A 223 -8.78 -38.24 31.98
CA LEU A 223 -7.87 -38.70 30.93
C LEU A 223 -7.62 -37.60 29.87
N LEU A 224 -6.36 -37.40 29.50
CA LEU A 224 -5.98 -36.56 28.36
C LEU A 224 -5.99 -37.41 27.08
N GLN A 225 -6.62 -36.93 25.99
CA GLN A 225 -6.92 -37.72 24.77
C GLN A 225 -5.69 -38.29 24.05
N GLU A 226 -4.50 -37.70 24.23
CA GLU A 226 -3.24 -38.10 23.57
C GLU A 226 -2.13 -38.53 24.57
N GLY A 227 -2.52 -38.86 25.81
CA GLY A 227 -1.61 -38.94 26.95
C GLY A 227 -1.07 -40.33 27.31
N ARG A 228 -0.68 -41.18 26.35
CA ARG A 228 -0.18 -42.54 26.67
C ARG A 228 1.28 -42.72 26.28
N ILE A 229 2.13 -43.02 27.26
CA ILE A 229 3.54 -43.39 27.06
C ILE A 229 3.66 -44.92 27.16
N CYS A 230 4.04 -45.60 26.07
CA CYS A 230 4.05 -47.06 26.01
C CYS A 230 5.41 -47.65 26.36
N TRP A 231 5.70 -47.94 27.62
CA TRP A 231 7.00 -48.46 28.07
C TRP A 231 7.28 -49.88 27.59
N SER A 232 8.57 -50.24 27.51
CA SER A 232 8.96 -51.61 27.13
C SER A 232 8.49 -52.65 28.17
N GLU A 233 8.53 -52.29 29.45
CA GLU A 233 8.02 -53.06 30.60
C GLU A 233 7.35 -52.11 31.62
N ALA A 234 6.69 -52.65 32.65
CA ALA A 234 6.07 -51.82 33.68
C ALA A 234 7.14 -51.06 34.51
N PRO A 235 7.15 -49.72 34.51
CA PRO A 235 8.17 -48.95 35.21
C PRO A 235 7.94 -48.98 36.72
N ALA A 236 9.01 -49.17 37.48
CA ALA A 236 8.97 -49.13 38.95
C ALA A 236 8.93 -47.67 39.47
N ILE A 237 9.70 -46.79 38.82
CA ILE A 237 9.81 -45.37 39.15
C ILE A 237 9.92 -44.60 37.84
N VAL A 238 9.31 -43.41 37.76
CA VAL A 238 9.51 -42.48 36.65
C VAL A 238 9.88 -41.12 37.21
N VAL A 239 10.93 -40.52 36.65
CA VAL A 239 11.40 -39.17 36.96
C VAL A 239 11.20 -38.30 35.71
N ILE A 240 10.70 -37.07 35.92
CA ILE A 240 10.41 -36.13 34.84
C ILE A 240 11.43 -34.99 34.87
N GLN A 241 12.30 -34.94 33.86
CA GLN A 241 13.20 -33.82 33.63
C GLN A 241 12.99 -33.33 32.20
N LYS A 242 12.16 -32.28 32.05
CA LYS A 242 11.75 -31.79 30.72
C LYS A 242 12.97 -31.51 29.82
N PRO A 243 12.96 -31.98 28.56
CA PRO A 243 11.83 -32.56 27.81
C PRO A 243 11.70 -34.10 27.92
N TYR A 244 12.42 -34.77 28.81
CA TYR A 244 12.49 -36.23 28.87
C TYR A 244 11.76 -36.83 30.08
N ALA A 245 11.25 -38.05 29.90
CA ALA A 245 10.78 -38.93 30.97
C ALA A 245 11.74 -40.10 31.11
N ILE A 246 12.23 -40.33 32.32
CA ILE A 246 13.24 -41.34 32.63
C ILE A 246 12.58 -42.39 33.51
N ALA A 247 12.39 -43.58 32.95
CA ALA A 247 11.76 -44.69 33.63
C ALA A 247 12.79 -45.71 34.09
N LEU A 248 12.68 -46.17 35.34
CA LEU A 248 13.37 -47.34 35.84
C LEU A 248 12.53 -48.59 35.54
N LEU A 249 13.01 -49.43 34.64
CA LEU A 249 12.43 -50.74 34.35
C LEU A 249 13.24 -51.84 35.06
N PRO A 250 12.72 -53.07 35.17
CA PRO A 250 13.40 -54.15 35.88
C PRO A 250 14.81 -54.47 35.38
N ARG A 251 15.12 -54.22 34.10
CA ARG A 251 16.39 -54.60 33.47
C ARG A 251 17.28 -53.45 33.01
N HIS A 252 16.71 -52.26 32.83
CA HIS A 252 17.40 -51.10 32.26
C HIS A 252 16.63 -49.81 32.57
N ILE A 253 17.24 -48.68 32.28
CA ILE A 253 16.60 -47.36 32.33
C ILE A 253 16.22 -46.96 30.91
N GLU A 254 14.99 -46.51 30.72
CA GLU A 254 14.47 -46.05 29.44
C GLU A 254 14.19 -44.55 29.48
N ILE A 255 14.75 -43.83 28.50
CA ILE A 255 14.60 -42.38 28.36
C ILE A 255 13.73 -42.10 27.14
N ARG A 256 12.56 -41.53 27.38
CA ARG A 256 11.54 -41.19 26.37
C ARG A 256 11.42 -39.69 26.25
N SER A 257 11.16 -39.20 25.04
CA SER A 257 10.72 -37.81 24.86
C SER A 257 9.29 -37.63 25.37
N LEU A 258 8.99 -36.50 26.02
CA LEU A 258 7.64 -36.13 26.43
C LEU A 258 6.80 -35.53 25.29
N ARG A 259 7.36 -35.47 24.06
CA ARG A 259 6.66 -35.01 22.87
C ARG A 259 5.99 -36.19 22.17
N VAL A 260 4.70 -36.08 21.84
CA VAL A 260 3.94 -37.06 21.05
C VAL A 260 4.68 -37.36 19.74
N PRO A 261 4.90 -38.64 19.35
CA PRO A 261 4.32 -39.88 19.89
C PRO A 261 5.10 -40.56 21.04
N TYR A 262 5.89 -39.80 21.79
CA TYR A 262 6.74 -40.24 22.90
C TYR A 262 7.83 -41.24 22.48
N PRO A 263 8.70 -40.87 21.51
CA PRO A 263 9.72 -41.78 21.00
C PRO A 263 10.73 -42.19 22.08
N LEU A 264 11.24 -43.41 21.93
CA LEU A 264 12.39 -43.91 22.67
C LEU A 264 13.67 -43.24 22.16
N ILE A 265 14.31 -42.47 23.04
CA ILE A 265 15.53 -41.73 22.71
C ILE A 265 16.77 -42.59 23.02
N GLN A 266 16.86 -43.05 24.26
CA GLN A 266 18.03 -43.73 24.78
C GLN A 266 17.65 -44.83 25.77
N THR A 267 18.38 -45.93 25.72
CA THR A 267 18.32 -47.02 26.71
C THR A 267 19.66 -47.07 27.44
N VAL A 268 19.63 -46.94 28.76
CA VAL A 268 20.82 -47.01 29.61
C VAL A 268 20.81 -48.36 30.33
N VAL A 269 21.76 -49.23 29.97
CA VAL A 269 21.85 -50.60 30.49
C VAL A 269 22.61 -50.59 31.81
N LEU A 270 21.89 -50.34 32.91
CA LEU A 270 22.38 -50.52 34.28
C LEU A 270 21.58 -51.63 34.95
N ARG A 271 22.28 -52.65 35.48
CA ARG A 271 21.66 -53.77 36.20
C ARG A 271 21.55 -53.46 37.69
N ASP A 272 20.58 -54.06 38.36
CA ASP A 272 20.39 -53.96 39.82
C ASP A 272 20.21 -52.53 40.35
N VAL A 273 19.62 -51.65 39.54
CA VAL A 273 19.27 -50.30 39.95
C VAL A 273 18.14 -50.37 40.98
N CYS A 274 18.43 -49.82 42.16
CA CYS A 274 17.51 -49.81 43.29
C CYS A 274 16.58 -48.60 43.22
N ARG A 275 17.12 -47.41 42.91
CA ARG A 275 16.34 -46.16 42.80
C ARG A 275 16.92 -45.16 41.82
N ILE A 276 16.02 -44.34 41.28
CA ILE A 276 16.34 -43.12 40.51
C ILE A 276 15.77 -41.90 41.23
N HIS A 277 16.51 -40.79 41.25
CA HIS A 277 16.09 -39.53 41.86
C HIS A 277 16.53 -38.33 41.00
N GLN A 278 15.76 -37.23 41.05
CA GLN A 278 16.08 -35.99 40.35
C GLN A 278 17.00 -35.10 41.21
N GLY A 279 18.29 -35.00 40.85
CA GLY A 279 19.20 -34.04 41.47
C GLY A 279 19.13 -32.64 40.83
N ASN A 280 19.93 -31.70 41.36
CA ASN A 280 19.93 -30.29 40.92
C ASN A 280 20.26 -30.08 39.43
N ASN A 281 21.11 -30.95 38.84
CA ASN A 281 21.51 -30.85 37.42
C ASN A 281 21.77 -32.23 36.76
N ALA A 282 21.52 -33.32 37.47
CA ALA A 282 21.72 -34.68 36.98
C ALA A 282 20.72 -35.62 37.64
N ILE A 283 20.44 -36.76 37.00
CA ILE A 283 19.61 -37.80 37.60
C ILE A 283 20.52 -38.77 38.32
N ILE A 284 20.25 -39.00 39.59
CA ILE A 284 21.05 -39.88 40.43
C ILE A 284 20.42 -41.28 40.34
N VAL A 285 21.26 -42.25 40.02
CA VAL A 285 20.89 -43.65 39.90
C VAL A 285 21.67 -44.43 40.96
N SER A 286 20.97 -45.05 41.90
CA SER A 286 21.58 -45.88 42.92
C SER A 286 21.44 -47.35 42.59
N LEU A 287 22.56 -48.07 42.65
CA LEU A 287 22.60 -49.52 42.75
C LEU A 287 22.76 -49.90 44.23
N SER A 288 22.82 -51.20 44.53
CA SER A 288 23.00 -51.70 45.89
C SER A 288 24.20 -51.07 46.62
N ASN A 289 25.34 -50.95 45.93
CA ASN A 289 26.60 -50.47 46.52
C ASN A 289 27.28 -49.36 45.67
N SER A 290 26.62 -48.75 44.70
CA SER A 290 27.25 -47.74 43.84
C SER A 290 26.25 -46.69 43.40
N VAL A 291 26.74 -45.51 43.06
CA VAL A 291 25.90 -44.39 42.61
C VAL A 291 26.41 -43.90 41.27
N TYR A 292 25.51 -43.76 40.31
CA TYR A 292 25.75 -43.20 38.99
C TYR A 292 25.01 -41.87 38.86
N GLY A 293 25.60 -40.94 38.13
CA GLY A 293 24.94 -39.72 37.66
C GLY A 293 24.65 -39.84 36.17
N LEU A 294 23.41 -39.61 35.77
CA LEU A 294 23.03 -39.37 34.39
C LEU A 294 23.05 -37.85 34.18
N PHE A 295 24.06 -37.38 33.46
CA PHE A 295 24.24 -35.96 33.16
C PHE A 295 23.60 -35.62 31.83
N PRO A 296 22.77 -34.57 31.73
CA PRO A 296 22.19 -34.17 30.46
C PRO A 296 23.29 -33.80 29.47
N VAL A 297 23.18 -34.31 28.24
CA VAL A 297 24.03 -33.88 27.12
C VAL A 297 23.58 -32.48 26.68
N PRO A 298 24.48 -31.53 26.42
CA PRO A 298 24.09 -30.20 25.95
C PRO A 298 23.20 -30.26 24.71
N VAL A 299 22.11 -29.49 24.71
CA VAL A 299 21.09 -29.51 23.63
C VAL A 299 21.71 -29.26 22.25
N GLY A 300 22.71 -28.39 22.16
CA GLY A 300 23.44 -28.13 20.91
C GLY A 300 24.12 -29.38 20.30
N ALA A 301 24.68 -30.26 21.13
CA ALA A 301 25.27 -31.51 20.67
C ALA A 301 24.19 -32.51 20.22
N GLN A 302 23.07 -32.56 20.93
CA GLN A 302 21.92 -33.39 20.56
C GLN A 302 21.34 -32.96 19.19
N ILE A 303 21.22 -31.66 18.94
CA ILE A 303 20.78 -31.11 17.65
C ILE A 303 21.69 -31.56 16.50
N VAL A 304 23.02 -31.53 16.70
CA VAL A 304 23.98 -31.97 15.67
C VAL A 304 23.84 -33.46 15.40
N GLN A 305 23.70 -34.29 16.43
CA GLN A 305 23.47 -35.73 16.29
C GLN A 305 22.18 -36.03 15.52
N LEU A 306 21.07 -35.37 15.86
CA LEU A 306 19.78 -35.52 15.20
C LEU A 306 19.81 -35.07 13.74
N THR A 307 20.50 -33.96 13.46
CA THR A 307 20.67 -33.45 12.10
C THR A 307 21.49 -34.43 11.25
N ALA A 308 22.51 -35.06 11.82
CA ALA A 308 23.31 -36.07 11.14
C ALA A 308 22.56 -37.40 10.95
N SER A 309 21.64 -37.75 11.87
CA SER A 309 20.83 -38.97 11.78
C SER A 309 19.62 -38.84 10.84
N GLY A 310 19.38 -37.65 10.24
CA GLY A 310 18.23 -37.38 9.38
C GLY A 310 16.91 -37.09 10.12
N ASN A 311 16.92 -36.97 11.46
CA ASN A 311 15.73 -36.68 12.26
C ASN A 311 15.56 -35.16 12.45
N PHE A 312 15.26 -34.46 11.35
CA PHE A 312 15.22 -32.99 11.32
C PHE A 312 14.08 -32.38 12.15
N GLU A 313 12.92 -33.02 12.24
CA GLU A 313 11.78 -32.51 13.02
C GLU A 313 12.10 -32.44 14.52
N GLU A 314 12.79 -33.44 15.04
CA GLU A 314 13.23 -33.46 16.44
C GLU A 314 14.37 -32.46 16.67
N ALA A 315 15.29 -32.31 15.71
CA ALA A 315 16.33 -31.28 15.77
C ALA A 315 15.73 -29.86 15.87
N LEU A 316 14.73 -29.54 15.03
CA LEU A 316 13.99 -28.28 15.08
C LEU A 316 13.19 -28.11 16.38
N ALA A 317 12.66 -29.21 16.94
CA ALA A 317 12.00 -29.20 18.24
C ALA A 317 12.93 -28.78 19.37
N LEU A 318 14.14 -29.38 19.39
CA LEU A 318 15.15 -29.08 20.40
C LEU A 318 15.70 -27.65 20.26
N CYS A 319 15.80 -27.11 19.03
CA CYS A 319 16.16 -25.70 18.82
C CYS A 319 15.25 -24.74 19.59
N LYS A 320 13.94 -25.00 19.65
CA LYS A 320 12.97 -24.17 20.40
C LYS A 320 13.18 -24.20 21.92
N LEU A 321 13.90 -25.20 22.43
CA LEU A 321 14.22 -25.33 23.86
C LEU A 321 15.52 -24.63 24.24
N LEU A 322 16.27 -24.07 23.28
CA LEU A 322 17.49 -23.30 23.58
C LEU A 322 17.12 -22.00 24.33
N PRO A 323 17.93 -21.58 25.33
CA PRO A 323 17.70 -20.37 26.09
C PRO A 323 17.49 -19.13 25.21
N PRO A 324 16.70 -18.13 25.64
CA PRO A 324 16.44 -16.92 24.86
C PRO A 324 17.72 -16.12 24.57
N GLU A 325 18.71 -16.20 25.44
CA GLU A 325 20.03 -15.55 25.32
C GLU A 325 20.78 -15.96 24.04
N ASP A 326 20.58 -17.20 23.59
CA ASP A 326 21.20 -17.77 22.38
C ASP A 326 20.40 -17.51 21.10
N SER A 327 19.68 -16.39 21.00
CA SER A 327 18.73 -16.18 19.90
C SER A 327 19.35 -16.20 18.50
N SER A 328 20.55 -15.63 18.37
CA SER A 328 21.32 -15.66 17.12
C SER A 328 21.80 -17.07 16.77
N LEU A 329 22.31 -17.80 17.76
CA LEU A 329 22.76 -19.19 17.58
C LEU A 329 21.58 -20.11 17.22
N ARG A 330 20.43 -19.91 17.85
CA ARG A 330 19.18 -20.63 17.54
C ARG A 330 18.76 -20.39 16.10
N ALA A 331 18.69 -19.13 15.66
CA ALA A 331 18.32 -18.79 14.29
C ALA A 331 19.31 -19.38 13.27
N SER A 332 20.61 -19.32 13.53
CA SER A 332 21.65 -19.90 12.68
C SER A 332 21.55 -21.44 12.58
N LYS A 333 21.31 -22.12 13.72
CA LYS A 333 21.14 -23.58 13.75
C LYS A 333 19.83 -24.00 13.06
N GLU A 334 18.72 -23.32 13.32
CA GLU A 334 17.44 -23.55 12.65
C GLU A 334 17.56 -23.37 11.13
N GLN A 335 18.23 -22.31 10.68
CA GLN A 335 18.53 -22.09 9.27
C GLN A 335 19.32 -23.26 8.67
N SER A 336 20.41 -23.69 9.31
CA SER A 336 21.23 -24.82 8.84
C SER A 336 20.45 -26.13 8.76
N ILE A 337 19.59 -26.40 9.76
CA ILE A 337 18.72 -27.59 9.79
C ILE A 337 17.70 -27.52 8.66
N HIS A 338 17.04 -26.38 8.46
CA HIS A 338 16.08 -26.20 7.38
C HIS A 338 16.72 -26.37 5.99
N ILE A 339 17.96 -25.92 5.78
CA ILE A 339 18.70 -26.14 4.53
C ILE A 339 18.91 -27.64 4.30
N ARG A 340 19.48 -28.35 5.29
CA ARG A 340 19.72 -29.80 5.16
C ARG A 340 18.42 -30.58 4.99
N TYR A 341 17.35 -30.20 5.70
CA TYR A 341 16.07 -30.87 5.59
C TYR A 341 15.45 -30.64 4.21
N ALA A 342 15.56 -29.43 3.67
CA ALA A 342 15.10 -29.12 2.32
C ALA A 342 15.84 -29.96 1.27
N HIS A 343 17.17 -30.12 1.38
CA HIS A 343 17.95 -31.00 0.49
C HIS A 343 17.52 -32.46 0.62
N TYR A 344 17.38 -32.97 1.84
CA TYR A 344 16.91 -34.33 2.08
C TYR A 344 15.53 -34.60 1.43
N LEU A 345 14.58 -33.68 1.59
CA LEU A 345 13.25 -33.79 0.96
C LEU A 345 13.32 -33.65 -0.56
N PHE A 346 14.22 -32.81 -1.07
CA PHE A 346 14.41 -32.60 -2.50
C PHE A 346 14.98 -33.86 -3.18
N GLU A 347 15.97 -34.50 -2.56
CA GLU A 347 16.55 -35.77 -3.02
C GLU A 347 15.51 -36.92 -2.98
N ASN A 348 14.61 -36.90 -1.99
CA ASN A 348 13.54 -37.88 -1.85
C ASN A 348 12.31 -37.62 -2.75
N GLY A 349 12.32 -36.55 -3.55
CA GLY A 349 11.24 -36.22 -4.49
C GLY A 349 10.04 -35.46 -3.90
N SER A 350 10.08 -35.11 -2.62
CA SER A 350 9.08 -34.27 -1.94
C SER A 350 9.38 -32.77 -2.16
N TYR A 351 9.25 -32.32 -3.41
CA TYR A 351 9.68 -30.97 -3.82
C TYR A 351 8.90 -29.83 -3.15
N GLU A 352 7.59 -29.99 -2.91
CA GLU A 352 6.77 -28.93 -2.32
C GLU A 352 7.16 -28.65 -0.86
N GLU A 353 7.28 -29.70 -0.04
CA GLU A 353 7.75 -29.61 1.35
C GLU A 353 9.20 -29.09 1.42
N ALA A 354 10.07 -29.53 0.50
CA ALA A 354 11.43 -29.01 0.39
C ALA A 354 11.45 -27.49 0.20
N MET A 355 10.59 -26.96 -0.69
CA MET A 355 10.50 -25.51 -0.93
C MET A 355 9.99 -24.75 0.29
N GLU A 356 9.10 -25.30 1.10
CA GLU A 356 8.66 -24.66 2.35
C GLU A 356 9.82 -24.48 3.33
N HIS A 357 10.71 -25.48 3.44
CA HIS A 357 11.91 -25.39 4.26
C HIS A 357 12.97 -24.44 3.69
N PHE A 358 13.10 -24.32 2.36
CA PHE A 358 13.92 -23.27 1.74
C PHE A 358 13.38 -21.85 2.02
N VAL A 359 12.05 -21.68 2.13
CA VAL A 359 11.47 -20.40 2.56
C VAL A 359 11.78 -20.13 4.03
N ALA A 360 11.62 -21.13 4.91
CA ALA A 360 11.86 -21.01 6.34
C ALA A 360 13.33 -20.72 6.69
N SER A 361 14.28 -21.27 5.95
CA SER A 361 15.72 -21.01 6.12
C SER A 361 16.18 -19.62 5.64
N GLN A 362 15.31 -18.84 4.99
CA GLN A 362 15.63 -17.52 4.44
C GLN A 362 16.83 -17.52 3.49
N VAL A 363 17.11 -18.64 2.83
CA VAL A 363 18.19 -18.77 1.85
C VAL A 363 17.97 -17.83 0.66
N GLU A 364 19.07 -17.37 0.07
CA GLU A 364 19.06 -16.58 -1.15
C GLU A 364 18.51 -17.38 -2.33
N ILE A 365 17.80 -16.70 -3.23
CA ILE A 365 17.14 -17.34 -4.37
C ILE A 365 18.17 -17.95 -5.32
N THR A 366 19.32 -17.30 -5.49
CA THR A 366 20.45 -17.76 -6.29
C THR A 366 20.91 -19.17 -5.91
N TYR A 367 20.97 -19.47 -4.61
CA TYR A 367 21.30 -20.81 -4.11
C TYR A 367 20.26 -21.86 -4.52
N VAL A 368 18.96 -21.53 -4.42
CA VAL A 368 17.90 -22.45 -4.82
C VAL A 368 17.88 -22.63 -6.34
N LEU A 369 18.06 -21.56 -7.12
CA LEU A 369 18.13 -21.62 -8.58
C LEU A 369 19.31 -22.44 -9.10
N ALA A 370 20.42 -22.54 -8.34
CA ALA A 370 21.54 -23.42 -8.67
C ALA A 370 21.13 -24.91 -8.71
N LEU A 371 20.04 -25.30 -8.03
CA LEU A 371 19.46 -26.64 -8.11
C LEU A 371 18.67 -26.89 -9.40
N TYR A 372 18.50 -25.87 -10.25
CA TYR A 372 17.67 -25.88 -11.46
C TYR A 372 18.48 -25.48 -12.72
N PRO A 373 19.27 -26.40 -13.32
CA PRO A 373 20.12 -26.09 -14.47
C PRO A 373 19.37 -25.61 -15.73
N SER A 374 18.05 -25.86 -15.82
CA SER A 374 17.23 -25.44 -16.95
C SER A 374 16.85 -23.95 -16.94
N ILE A 375 17.22 -23.21 -15.89
CA ILE A 375 16.89 -21.79 -15.74
C ILE A 375 18.13 -20.95 -15.97
N VAL A 376 18.05 -20.03 -16.93
CA VAL A 376 19.13 -19.12 -17.29
C VAL A 376 19.03 -17.89 -16.40
N ILE A 377 20.04 -17.67 -15.55
CA ILE A 377 20.12 -16.54 -14.63
C ILE A 377 20.90 -15.39 -15.31
N PRO A 378 20.49 -14.11 -15.15
CA PRO A 378 21.29 -12.97 -15.57
C PRO A 378 22.71 -13.02 -14.98
N LYS A 379 23.73 -12.74 -15.79
CA LYS A 379 25.13 -12.66 -15.33
C LYS A 379 25.32 -11.38 -14.49
N SER A 380 25.00 -11.41 -13.20
CA SER A 380 25.45 -10.37 -12.26
C SER A 380 26.91 -10.60 -11.89
N SER A 381 27.69 -9.53 -11.69
CA SER A 381 29.12 -9.53 -11.40
C SER A 381 29.51 -10.09 -10.02
N VAL A 382 28.61 -10.83 -9.36
CA VAL A 382 28.86 -11.53 -8.10
C VAL A 382 28.22 -12.91 -8.18
N VAL A 383 28.93 -13.86 -8.79
CA VAL A 383 28.75 -15.27 -8.44
C VAL A 383 29.70 -15.50 -7.27
N PRO A 384 29.22 -15.73 -6.03
CA PRO A 384 30.04 -16.48 -5.10
C PRO A 384 30.22 -17.84 -5.75
N GLU A 385 31.44 -18.20 -6.11
CA GLU A 385 31.76 -19.58 -6.44
C GLU A 385 31.16 -20.49 -5.36
N PRO A 386 30.60 -21.66 -5.73
CA PRO A 386 30.02 -22.59 -4.77
C PRO A 386 31.05 -23.12 -3.74
N ASP A 387 32.32 -22.76 -3.88
CA ASP A 387 33.46 -23.27 -3.13
C ASP A 387 33.68 -22.66 -1.74
N LYS A 388 32.77 -21.81 -1.21
CA LYS A 388 32.92 -21.25 0.15
C LYS A 388 31.85 -21.64 1.18
N PHE A 389 30.89 -22.48 0.81
CA PHE A 389 29.96 -23.11 1.78
C PHE A 389 30.18 -24.62 1.94
N LEU A 390 31.05 -25.23 1.14
CA LEU A 390 31.41 -26.64 1.20
C LEU A 390 32.52 -26.97 2.21
N ASP A 391 33.23 -25.97 2.75
CA ASP A 391 34.35 -26.17 3.70
C ASP A 391 33.95 -26.56 5.14
N VAL A 392 32.66 -26.85 5.40
CA VAL A 392 32.21 -27.39 6.71
C VAL A 392 31.64 -28.82 6.59
N VAL A 393 31.62 -29.39 5.38
CA VAL A 393 31.08 -30.75 5.14
C VAL A 393 32.17 -31.76 4.74
N GLY A 394 33.42 -31.30 4.60
CA GLY A 394 34.55 -32.09 4.10
C GLY A 394 35.48 -32.73 5.15
N GLU A 395 35.04 -33.04 6.38
CA GLU A 395 35.86 -33.85 7.31
C GLU A 395 34.99 -34.79 8.17
N ALA A 396 34.42 -35.83 7.57
CA ALA A 396 33.87 -36.98 8.32
C ALA A 396 33.76 -38.28 7.50
N TYR A 397 34.55 -38.47 6.45
CA TYR A 397 34.73 -39.77 5.81
C TYR A 397 36.18 -40.25 5.98
N LEU A 398 36.57 -40.47 7.24
CA LEU A 398 37.61 -41.44 7.54
C LEU A 398 36.95 -42.76 7.86
N SER A 399 36.98 -43.62 6.84
CA SER A 399 36.76 -45.05 6.95
C SER A 399 37.53 -45.63 8.12
N ARG A 400 36.78 -46.35 8.93
CA ARG A 400 37.18 -47.26 9.99
C ARG A 400 38.25 -48.24 9.48
N GLY A 401 39.51 -47.99 9.84
CA GLY A 401 40.59 -48.95 9.68
C GLY A 401 40.53 -50.03 10.77
N SER A 402 40.40 -51.29 10.38
CA SER A 402 40.97 -52.43 11.09
C SER A 402 41.41 -53.49 10.09
N SER A 403 42.68 -53.36 9.69
CA SER A 403 43.70 -54.39 9.41
C SER A 403 43.32 -55.70 8.70
N GLY A 404 44.03 -55.98 7.60
CA GLY A 404 44.28 -57.36 7.16
C GLY A 404 44.81 -57.57 5.74
N ILE A 405 46.12 -57.40 5.57
CA ILE A 405 47.06 -58.20 4.73
C ILE A 405 47.13 -58.04 3.19
N SER A 406 48.39 -58.04 2.73
CA SER A 406 49.00 -58.32 1.40
C SER A 406 48.94 -57.33 0.24
N ASP A 407 50.16 -56.85 -0.07
CA ASP A 407 50.93 -56.97 -1.32
C ASP A 407 50.57 -56.18 -2.60
N ASP A 408 51.54 -55.31 -2.91
CA ASP A 408 52.26 -55.11 -4.17
C ASP A 408 51.69 -54.34 -5.38
N MET A 409 52.62 -53.54 -5.92
CA MET A 409 52.74 -52.89 -7.24
C MET A 409 52.00 -51.58 -7.53
N GLU A 410 52.75 -50.47 -7.43
CA GLU A 410 52.74 -49.38 -8.43
C GLU A 410 53.18 -49.88 -9.83
N PRO A 411 53.14 -49.11 -10.95
CA PRO A 411 52.65 -47.74 -11.18
C PRO A 411 51.78 -47.58 -12.46
N SER A 412 51.23 -46.38 -12.71
CA SER A 412 51.60 -45.57 -13.90
C SER A 412 50.60 -44.43 -14.20
N SER A 413 51.16 -43.23 -14.26
CA SER A 413 50.66 -42.05 -14.92
C SER A 413 50.62 -42.23 -16.45
N ASN A 414 49.53 -41.85 -17.11
CA ASN A 414 49.57 -40.82 -18.15
C ASN A 414 48.18 -40.34 -18.62
N PRO A 415 48.08 -39.08 -19.08
CA PRO A 415 46.86 -38.36 -19.38
C PRO A 415 46.45 -38.54 -20.85
N LEU A 416 45.16 -38.69 -21.13
CA LEU A 416 44.61 -38.49 -22.47
C LEU A 416 43.27 -37.76 -22.38
N GLU A 417 43.27 -36.60 -23.03
CA GLU A 417 42.14 -35.77 -23.42
C GLU A 417 41.01 -36.62 -24.02
N TYR A 418 39.77 -36.35 -23.62
CA TYR A 418 38.60 -36.70 -24.41
C TYR A 418 37.45 -35.69 -24.16
N ASP A 419 37.36 -34.76 -25.10
CA ASP A 419 36.12 -34.31 -25.77
C ASP A 419 35.01 -33.62 -24.94
N GLU A 420 35.21 -32.32 -24.71
CA GLU A 420 34.15 -31.33 -24.53
C GLU A 420 33.35 -31.16 -25.84
N SER A 421 32.37 -32.02 -26.15
CA SER A 421 31.38 -31.67 -27.18
C SER A 421 30.05 -32.45 -27.20
N SER A 422 29.81 -33.46 -26.36
CA SER A 422 28.62 -34.32 -26.57
C SER A 422 27.82 -34.72 -25.32
N ALA A 423 27.80 -33.89 -24.26
CA ALA A 423 26.99 -34.18 -23.06
C ALA A 423 26.01 -33.06 -22.67
N LEU A 424 25.61 -32.19 -23.61
CA LEU A 424 24.63 -31.12 -23.39
C LEU A 424 23.26 -31.41 -24.04
N GLU A 425 22.80 -32.66 -24.03
CA GLU A 425 21.43 -33.01 -24.40
C GLU A 425 20.57 -33.31 -23.16
N SER A 426 19.84 -32.28 -22.72
CA SER A 426 18.52 -32.35 -22.06
C SER A 426 18.29 -33.38 -20.92
N LYS A 427 18.70 -33.05 -19.69
CA LYS A 427 17.88 -33.42 -18.53
C LYS A 427 16.65 -32.50 -18.49
N LYS A 428 15.58 -32.87 -19.22
CA LYS A 428 14.24 -32.30 -18.98
C LYS A 428 13.92 -32.54 -17.50
N MET A 429 14.00 -31.49 -16.69
CA MET A 429 13.58 -31.55 -15.30
C MET A 429 12.12 -31.97 -15.19
N SER A 430 11.77 -32.69 -14.12
CA SER A 430 10.40 -33.13 -13.92
C SER A 430 9.47 -31.93 -13.77
N HIS A 431 8.29 -32.00 -14.39
CA HIS A 431 7.27 -30.94 -14.32
C HIS A 431 6.92 -30.59 -12.85
N ASN A 432 6.89 -31.59 -11.96
CA ASN A 432 6.62 -31.42 -10.54
C ASN A 432 7.70 -30.57 -9.83
N THR A 433 8.97 -30.74 -10.21
CA THR A 433 10.07 -29.94 -9.66
C THR A 433 9.94 -28.47 -10.07
N LEU A 434 9.64 -28.20 -11.35
CA LEU A 434 9.43 -26.84 -11.84
C LEU A 434 8.19 -26.18 -11.22
N MET A 435 7.11 -26.92 -11.04
CA MET A 435 5.91 -26.43 -10.35
C MET A 435 6.16 -26.05 -8.89
N ALA A 436 6.97 -26.83 -8.17
CA ALA A 436 7.38 -26.48 -6.81
C ALA A 436 8.20 -25.17 -6.80
N LEU A 437 9.09 -24.97 -7.77
CA LEU A 437 9.84 -23.73 -7.92
C LEU A 437 8.93 -22.52 -8.22
N VAL A 438 7.93 -22.67 -9.09
CA VAL A 438 6.98 -21.58 -9.38
C VAL A 438 6.30 -21.10 -8.08
N LYS A 439 5.79 -22.04 -7.27
CA LYS A 439 5.19 -21.72 -5.96
C LYS A 439 6.18 -21.02 -5.02
N PHE A 440 7.42 -21.51 -4.97
CA PHE A 440 8.50 -20.92 -4.16
C PHE A 440 8.78 -19.47 -4.56
N LEU A 441 9.01 -19.22 -5.85
CA LEU A 441 9.33 -17.89 -6.40
C LEU A 441 8.16 -16.92 -6.20
N GLN A 442 6.92 -17.35 -6.45
CA GLN A 442 5.72 -16.54 -6.19
C GLN A 442 5.59 -16.13 -4.71
N LYS A 443 5.89 -17.03 -3.76
CA LYS A 443 5.84 -16.73 -2.33
C LYS A 443 6.94 -15.74 -1.90
N LYS A 444 8.13 -15.82 -2.48
CA LYS A 444 9.25 -14.88 -2.23
C LYS A 444 9.05 -13.53 -2.92
N ARG A 445 8.34 -13.50 -4.05
CA ARG A 445 8.13 -12.31 -4.89
C ARG A 445 7.55 -11.12 -4.14
N SER A 446 6.53 -11.33 -3.31
CA SER A 446 5.83 -10.26 -2.59
C SER A 446 6.74 -9.43 -1.68
N ASN A 447 7.71 -10.08 -1.03
CA ASN A 447 8.67 -9.42 -0.15
C ASN A 447 9.74 -8.65 -0.94
N ILE A 448 10.30 -9.28 -1.98
CA ILE A 448 11.42 -8.70 -2.75
C ILE A 448 10.98 -7.57 -3.66
N VAL A 449 9.86 -7.74 -4.39
CA VAL A 449 9.29 -6.69 -5.23
C VAL A 449 8.85 -5.50 -4.39
N GLY A 450 8.32 -5.73 -3.18
CA GLY A 450 8.01 -4.65 -2.24
C GLY A 450 9.25 -3.84 -1.82
N LYS A 451 10.38 -4.50 -1.57
CA LYS A 451 11.66 -3.84 -1.26
C LYS A 451 12.23 -3.09 -2.47
N ALA A 452 12.25 -3.71 -3.65
CA ALA A 452 12.73 -3.09 -4.88
C ALA A 452 11.90 -1.86 -5.30
N ALA A 453 10.58 -1.89 -5.05
CA ALA A 453 9.70 -0.75 -5.28
C ALA A 453 9.96 0.39 -4.29
N ALA A 454 10.22 0.07 -3.02
CA ALA A 454 10.59 1.06 -2.00
C ALA A 454 11.94 1.74 -2.32
N GLU A 455 12.94 0.99 -2.78
CA GLU A 455 14.21 1.55 -3.28
C GLU A 455 13.97 2.49 -4.47
N GLY A 456 13.04 2.16 -5.37
CA GLY A 456 12.57 3.03 -6.47
C GLY A 456 12.02 4.37 -5.99
N THR A 457 11.18 4.35 -4.96
CA THR A 457 10.61 5.58 -4.42
C THR A 457 11.62 6.41 -3.64
N ASP A 458 12.52 5.78 -2.89
CA ASP A 458 13.52 6.49 -2.10
C ASP A 458 14.59 7.16 -2.98
N GLU A 459 14.97 6.53 -4.09
CA GLU A 459 15.86 7.13 -5.10
C GLU A 459 15.18 8.29 -5.83
N ALA A 460 13.92 8.14 -6.27
CA ALA A 460 13.17 9.22 -6.91
C ALA A 460 12.90 10.41 -5.97
N VAL A 461 12.67 10.14 -4.68
CA VAL A 461 12.55 11.17 -3.63
C VAL A 461 13.91 11.82 -3.37
N SER A 462 15.00 11.05 -3.34
CA SER A 462 16.36 11.59 -3.16
C SER A 462 16.79 12.46 -4.33
N ASP A 463 16.43 12.10 -5.57
CA ASP A 463 16.67 12.92 -6.76
C ASP A 463 15.81 14.20 -6.76
N ALA A 464 14.54 14.11 -6.35
CA ALA A 464 13.66 15.28 -6.24
C ALA A 464 14.10 16.26 -5.12
N VAL A 465 14.60 15.74 -4.00
CA VAL A 465 15.10 16.55 -2.86
C VAL A 465 16.52 17.06 -3.10
N GLY A 466 17.35 16.30 -3.83
CA GLY A 466 18.74 16.61 -4.16
C GLY A 466 18.93 17.89 -4.97
N HIS A 467 17.92 18.30 -5.75
CA HIS A 467 17.97 19.56 -6.50
C HIS A 467 17.68 20.83 -5.67
N THR A 468 17.32 20.71 -4.39
CA THR A 468 16.95 21.88 -3.55
C THR A 468 17.98 22.26 -2.49
N PHE A 469 19.02 21.44 -2.26
CA PHE A 469 20.00 21.64 -1.17
C PHE A 469 21.45 21.85 -1.64
N ALA A 470 21.65 22.43 -2.82
CA ALA A 470 22.98 22.83 -3.32
C ALA A 470 23.25 24.34 -3.16
N SER A 471 23.02 24.91 -1.97
CA SER A 471 23.69 26.15 -1.58
C SER A 471 23.69 26.27 -0.04
N TYR A 472 24.83 26.66 0.52
CA TYR A 472 25.13 26.80 1.95
C TYR A 472 25.42 25.49 2.70
N GLN A 473 26.68 25.04 2.64
CA GLN A 473 27.60 25.19 3.78
C GLN A 473 29.01 24.72 3.42
N SER A 474 29.93 25.68 3.40
CA SER A 474 31.36 25.47 3.47
C SER A 474 31.78 25.64 4.94
N SER A 475 32.17 24.55 5.62
CA SER A 475 33.25 24.60 6.60
C SER A 475 33.78 23.19 6.90
N ARG A 476 35.10 23.06 6.80
CA ARG A 476 35.92 21.84 6.93
C ARG A 476 36.35 21.65 8.40
N PRO A 477 36.80 20.45 8.83
CA PRO A 477 38.22 20.14 8.67
C PRO A 477 38.56 18.71 8.16
N LYS A 478 39.81 18.59 7.68
CA LYS A 478 40.53 17.47 7.01
C LYS A 478 40.93 16.36 8.01
N ARG A 479 41.04 15.06 7.68
CA ARG A 479 42.04 14.28 6.87
C ARG A 479 41.57 12.80 6.99
N SER A 480 41.85 11.79 6.15
CA SER A 480 42.93 11.51 5.19
C SER A 480 42.47 10.51 4.11
N THR A 481 43.11 10.63 2.95
CA THR A 481 42.96 9.92 1.68
C THR A 481 43.39 8.44 1.72
N LYS A 482 42.60 7.54 1.11
CA LYS A 482 43.03 6.60 0.05
C LYS A 482 41.85 5.75 -0.47
N GLY A 483 41.52 5.95 -1.75
CA GLY A 483 40.87 5.01 -2.67
C GLY A 483 39.63 4.25 -2.17
N ARG A 484 38.46 4.88 -2.19
CA ARG A 484 37.20 4.17 -2.38
C ARG A 484 36.62 4.56 -3.73
N VAL A 485 36.65 3.59 -4.65
CA VAL A 485 35.68 3.53 -5.74
C VAL A 485 34.30 3.56 -5.08
N ASN A 486 33.48 4.54 -5.42
CA ASN A 486 32.09 4.60 -4.97
C ASN A 486 31.36 3.38 -5.54
N ILE A 487 31.12 2.37 -4.71
CA ILE A 487 30.12 1.34 -4.97
C ILE A 487 28.78 1.96 -4.52
N PRO A 488 27.77 2.09 -5.40
CA PRO A 488 26.42 2.41 -4.96
C PRO A 488 25.92 1.22 -4.13
N LEU A 489 25.64 1.45 -2.84
CA LEU A 489 25.23 0.40 -1.90
C LEU A 489 23.74 0.02 -1.99
N ASP A 490 22.99 0.52 -2.98
CA ASP A 490 21.52 0.41 -3.07
C ASP A 490 20.99 -0.32 -4.35
N SER A 491 21.74 -1.24 -4.96
CA SER A 491 21.29 -2.00 -6.17
C SER A 491 20.77 -3.43 -5.87
N GLY A 492 20.98 -3.92 -4.65
CA GLY A 492 20.81 -5.34 -4.34
C GLY A 492 19.39 -5.88 -4.50
N ALA A 493 18.35 -5.17 -4.04
CA ALA A 493 16.98 -5.71 -4.10
C ALA A 493 16.40 -5.68 -5.52
N ARG A 494 16.76 -4.70 -6.35
CA ARG A 494 16.42 -4.69 -7.78
C ARG A 494 17.11 -5.81 -8.54
N GLU A 495 18.41 -6.02 -8.34
CA GLU A 495 19.12 -7.16 -8.96
C GLU A 495 18.46 -8.48 -8.58
N MET A 496 18.13 -8.66 -7.31
CA MET A 496 17.41 -9.86 -6.84
C MET A 496 15.99 -9.96 -7.42
N ALA A 497 15.29 -8.85 -7.61
CA ALA A 497 13.98 -8.83 -8.29
C ALA A 497 14.10 -9.20 -9.77
N THR A 498 15.16 -8.75 -10.46
CA THR A 498 15.39 -9.11 -11.87
C THR A 498 15.68 -10.60 -12.03
N ILE A 499 16.51 -11.17 -11.16
CA ILE A 499 16.81 -12.61 -11.13
C ILE A 499 15.52 -13.40 -10.86
N LEU A 500 14.73 -12.98 -9.86
CA LEU A 500 13.49 -13.64 -9.49
C LEU A 500 12.46 -13.63 -10.62
N ASP A 501 12.12 -12.46 -11.16
CA ASP A 501 11.08 -12.32 -12.18
C ASP A 501 11.48 -12.99 -13.49
N THR A 502 12.77 -12.93 -13.86
CA THR A 502 13.31 -13.64 -15.04
C THR A 502 13.22 -15.17 -14.86
N ALA A 503 13.65 -15.70 -13.71
CA ALA A 503 13.55 -17.12 -13.41
C ALA A 503 12.10 -17.61 -13.32
N LEU A 504 11.20 -16.79 -12.75
CA LEU A 504 9.78 -17.10 -12.65
C LEU A 504 9.12 -17.16 -14.02
N LEU A 505 9.39 -16.19 -14.90
CA LEU A 505 8.87 -16.21 -16.27
C LEU A 505 9.32 -17.47 -17.01
N GLN A 506 10.60 -17.83 -16.91
CA GLN A 506 11.13 -19.06 -17.51
C GLN A 506 10.46 -20.32 -16.94
N ALA A 507 10.30 -20.42 -15.62
CA ALA A 507 9.65 -21.57 -14.99
C ALA A 507 8.16 -21.69 -15.40
N LEU A 508 7.44 -20.57 -15.54
CA LEU A 508 6.05 -20.55 -16.03
C LEU A 508 5.94 -20.99 -17.49
N LEU A 509 6.87 -20.56 -18.35
CA LEU A 509 6.91 -20.98 -19.75
C LEU A 509 7.25 -22.47 -19.90
N LEU A 510 8.25 -22.96 -19.15
CA LEU A 510 8.64 -24.38 -19.14
C LEU A 510 7.56 -25.31 -18.58
N THR A 511 6.66 -24.80 -17.73
CA THR A 511 5.50 -25.55 -17.20
C THR A 511 4.24 -25.39 -18.06
N GLY A 512 4.27 -24.61 -19.14
CA GLY A 512 3.13 -24.40 -20.04
C GLY A 512 2.07 -23.43 -19.52
N GLN A 513 2.39 -22.62 -18.51
CA GLN A 513 1.47 -21.66 -17.89
C GLN A 513 1.55 -20.27 -18.54
N THR A 514 1.22 -20.20 -19.83
CA THR A 514 1.34 -18.96 -20.62
C THR A 514 0.42 -17.83 -20.13
N SER A 515 -0.76 -18.15 -19.56
CA SER A 515 -1.67 -17.14 -18.98
C SER A 515 -1.08 -16.48 -17.74
N ALA A 516 -0.51 -17.27 -16.84
CA ALA A 516 0.13 -16.76 -15.62
C ALA A 516 1.40 -15.94 -15.94
N ALA A 517 2.16 -16.32 -16.98
CA ALA A 517 3.27 -15.54 -17.50
C ALA A 517 2.82 -14.17 -18.03
N LEU A 518 1.69 -14.14 -18.74
CA LEU A 518 1.11 -12.90 -19.26
C LEU A 518 0.57 -11.98 -18.15
N ASP A 519 -0.04 -12.55 -17.11
CA ASP A 519 -0.48 -11.79 -15.94
C ASP A 519 0.70 -11.24 -15.12
N LEU A 520 1.80 -11.99 -15.02
CA LEU A 520 3.05 -11.53 -14.41
C LEU A 520 3.59 -10.30 -15.14
N LEU A 521 3.66 -10.36 -16.48
CA LEU A 521 4.18 -9.28 -17.30
C LEU A 521 3.27 -8.05 -17.29
N LYS A 522 1.94 -8.20 -17.25
CA LYS A 522 1.01 -7.07 -17.12
C LYS A 522 1.16 -6.29 -15.81
N GLY A 523 1.64 -6.95 -14.76
CA GLY A 523 1.90 -6.33 -13.46
C GLY A 523 3.26 -5.62 -13.40
N LEU A 524 3.54 -5.00 -12.25
CA LEU A 524 4.89 -4.51 -11.91
C LEU A 524 5.87 -5.68 -11.98
N ASN A 525 6.85 -5.61 -12.88
CA ASN A 525 7.82 -6.66 -13.11
C ASN A 525 9.22 -6.07 -13.37
N TYR A 526 10.26 -6.83 -13.02
CA TYR A 526 11.66 -6.47 -13.21
C TYR A 526 12.38 -7.42 -14.18
N CYS A 527 11.66 -8.04 -15.11
CA CYS A 527 12.23 -9.05 -16.01
C CYS A 527 13.41 -8.51 -16.83
N ASP A 528 14.47 -9.30 -17.00
CA ASP A 528 15.56 -8.97 -17.93
C ASP A 528 15.05 -9.06 -19.38
N VAL A 529 15.03 -7.93 -20.07
CA VAL A 529 14.47 -7.83 -21.43
C VAL A 529 15.19 -8.75 -22.41
N LYS A 530 16.52 -8.85 -22.34
CA LYS A 530 17.33 -9.57 -23.36
C LYS A 530 17.12 -11.07 -23.25
N ILE A 531 17.18 -11.60 -22.04
CA ILE A 531 17.03 -13.03 -21.78
C ILE A 531 15.58 -13.45 -22.07
N CYS A 532 14.60 -12.65 -21.60
CA CYS A 532 13.20 -12.95 -21.83
C CYS A 532 12.82 -12.83 -23.31
N GLU A 533 13.37 -11.88 -24.06
CA GLU A 533 13.13 -11.75 -25.51
C GLU A 533 13.60 -13.00 -26.27
N GLU A 534 14.82 -13.49 -26.02
CA GLU A 534 15.36 -14.67 -26.68
C GLU A 534 14.49 -15.91 -26.41
N ILE A 535 14.09 -16.11 -25.16
CA ILE A 535 13.28 -17.27 -24.74
C ILE A 535 11.85 -17.20 -25.31
N LEU A 536 11.23 -16.02 -25.31
CA LEU A 536 9.89 -15.83 -25.85
C LEU A 536 9.85 -15.96 -27.38
N ARG A 537 10.87 -15.48 -28.09
CA ARG A 537 11.03 -15.69 -29.54
C ARG A 537 11.22 -17.17 -29.87
N ASN A 538 12.10 -17.87 -29.14
CA ASN A 538 12.33 -19.31 -29.35
C ASN A 538 11.09 -20.16 -29.04
N GLY A 539 10.24 -19.71 -28.11
CA GLY A 539 9.00 -20.38 -27.74
C GLY A 539 7.76 -19.97 -28.54
N ASN A 540 7.87 -19.10 -29.57
CA ASN A 540 6.74 -18.54 -30.34
C ASN A 540 5.65 -17.85 -29.49
N HIS A 541 5.98 -17.32 -28.30
CA HIS A 541 5.04 -16.68 -27.38
C HIS A 541 4.91 -15.17 -27.62
N TYR A 542 4.42 -14.77 -28.80
CA TYR A 542 4.41 -13.36 -29.24
C TYR A 542 3.57 -12.41 -28.37
N LEU A 543 2.46 -12.87 -27.76
CA LEU A 543 1.65 -12.04 -26.86
C LEU A 543 2.42 -11.63 -25.59
N CYS A 544 3.19 -12.56 -25.01
CA CYS A 544 4.05 -12.27 -23.87
C CYS A 544 5.19 -11.33 -24.27
N LEU A 545 5.70 -11.44 -25.49
CA LEU A 545 6.74 -10.55 -26.00
C LEU A 545 6.23 -9.12 -26.20
N LEU A 546 5.03 -8.94 -26.75
CA LEU A 546 4.37 -7.63 -26.88
C LEU A 546 4.14 -6.98 -25.51
N GLU A 547 3.75 -7.77 -24.51
CA GLU A 547 3.58 -7.31 -23.14
C GLU A 547 4.92 -6.94 -22.49
N LEU A 548 5.98 -7.73 -22.70
CA LEU A 548 7.33 -7.43 -22.23
C LEU A 548 7.82 -6.09 -22.78
N TYR A 549 7.65 -5.82 -24.08
CA TYR A 549 8.01 -4.54 -24.68
C TYR A 549 7.16 -3.39 -24.15
N ARG A 550 5.86 -3.62 -23.91
CA ARG A 550 4.96 -2.62 -23.33
C ARG A 550 5.44 -2.19 -21.95
N CYS A 551 5.81 -3.13 -21.09
CA CYS A 551 6.24 -2.84 -19.73
C CYS A 551 7.63 -2.19 -19.64
N ASN A 552 8.48 -2.40 -20.65
CA ASN A 552 9.80 -1.79 -20.73
C ASN A 552 9.84 -0.49 -21.56
N SER A 553 8.69 0.08 -21.91
CA SER A 553 8.56 1.30 -22.73
C SER A 553 9.18 1.20 -24.15
N LEU A 554 9.44 -0.01 -24.64
CA LEU A 554 10.01 -0.27 -25.97
C LEU A 554 8.89 -0.32 -27.04
N HIS A 555 8.05 0.71 -27.08
CA HIS A 555 6.84 0.75 -27.91
C HIS A 555 7.12 0.64 -29.41
N ARG A 556 8.25 1.19 -29.88
CA ARG A 556 8.64 1.15 -31.29
C ARG A 556 8.94 -0.28 -31.76
N GLU A 557 9.63 -1.08 -30.95
CA GLU A 557 9.95 -2.47 -31.29
C GLU A 557 8.71 -3.36 -31.18
N ALA A 558 7.81 -3.09 -30.22
CA ALA A 558 6.51 -3.75 -30.12
C ALA A 558 5.63 -3.51 -31.37
N LEU A 559 5.54 -2.26 -31.83
CA LEU A 559 4.75 -1.90 -33.01
C LEU A 559 5.35 -2.44 -34.31
N LYS A 560 6.69 -2.47 -34.44
CA LYS A 560 7.37 -3.14 -35.55
C LYS A 560 7.06 -4.64 -35.59
N LEU A 561 7.17 -5.33 -34.45
CA LEU A 561 6.83 -6.75 -34.35
C LEU A 561 5.35 -6.99 -34.69
N LEU A 562 4.45 -6.16 -34.16
CA LEU A 562 3.01 -6.28 -34.42
C LEU A 562 2.68 -6.05 -35.90
N HIS A 563 3.34 -5.07 -36.54
CA HIS A 563 3.21 -4.82 -37.97
C HIS A 563 3.71 -6.02 -38.80
N GLN A 564 4.89 -6.54 -38.47
CA GLN A 564 5.45 -7.74 -39.12
C GLN A 564 4.51 -8.95 -39.00
N LEU A 565 3.94 -9.19 -37.81
CA LEU A 565 2.99 -10.29 -37.59
C LEU A 565 1.67 -10.10 -38.35
N VAL A 566 1.22 -8.85 -38.56
CA VAL A 566 0.04 -8.54 -39.37
C VAL A 566 0.33 -8.76 -40.86
N GLU A 567 1.48 -8.33 -41.37
CA GLU A 567 1.89 -8.57 -42.76
C GLU A 567 2.10 -10.06 -43.06
N GLU A 568 2.77 -10.79 -42.17
CA GLU A 568 2.99 -12.24 -42.30
C GLU A 568 1.66 -13.01 -42.27
N SER A 569 0.66 -12.53 -41.52
CA SER A 569 -0.68 -13.15 -41.46
C SER A 569 -1.54 -12.91 -42.72
N GLU A 570 -1.20 -11.91 -43.55
CA GLU A 570 -1.84 -11.65 -44.84
C GLU A 570 -1.15 -12.41 -46.00
N SER A 571 0.03 -12.99 -45.79
CA SER A 571 0.76 -13.76 -46.81
C SER A 571 0.30 -15.22 -46.87
N ASP A 572 -0.07 -15.69 -48.07
CA ASP A 572 -0.64 -17.04 -48.33
C ASP A 572 0.36 -18.23 -48.19
N GLU A 573 1.59 -18.02 -47.70
CA GLU A 573 2.55 -19.11 -47.44
C GLU A 573 2.61 -19.47 -45.95
N PRO A 574 2.20 -20.69 -45.53
CA PRO A 574 2.21 -21.07 -44.14
C PRO A 574 3.62 -21.52 -43.74
N LYS A 575 4.42 -20.60 -43.18
CA LYS A 575 5.74 -20.95 -42.61
C LYS A 575 5.75 -21.11 -41.09
N ILE A 576 4.70 -20.70 -40.38
CA ILE A 576 4.61 -20.82 -38.92
C ILE A 576 3.15 -21.14 -38.57
N GLU A 577 2.92 -22.21 -37.79
CA GLU A 577 1.63 -22.47 -37.13
C GLU A 577 1.38 -21.37 -36.08
N LEU A 578 1.05 -20.16 -36.53
CA LEU A 578 0.56 -19.09 -35.69
C LEU A 578 -0.82 -19.51 -35.18
N THR A 579 -0.91 -19.87 -33.89
CA THR A 579 -2.17 -20.22 -33.21
C THR A 579 -3.20 -19.07 -33.21
N GLN A 580 -2.82 -17.85 -33.60
CA GLN A 580 -3.67 -16.67 -33.54
C GLN A 580 -3.48 -15.77 -34.75
N LYS A 581 -4.60 -15.36 -35.37
CA LYS A 581 -4.62 -14.38 -36.47
C LYS A 581 -4.50 -12.97 -35.90
N PHE A 582 -3.45 -12.24 -36.27
CA PHE A 582 -3.29 -10.83 -35.95
C PHE A 582 -4.09 -9.99 -36.95
N LYS A 583 -4.66 -8.87 -36.50
CA LYS A 583 -5.41 -7.96 -37.37
C LYS A 583 -4.97 -6.51 -37.20
N PRO A 584 -5.16 -5.64 -38.20
CA PRO A 584 -4.83 -4.23 -38.12
C PRO A 584 -5.50 -3.50 -36.93
N GLU A 585 -6.66 -3.94 -36.47
CA GLU A 585 -7.34 -3.33 -35.32
C GLU A 585 -6.56 -3.47 -34.00
N MET A 586 -5.70 -4.50 -33.89
CA MET A 586 -4.84 -4.69 -32.72
C MET A 586 -3.76 -3.60 -32.62
N ILE A 587 -3.34 -3.02 -33.75
CA ILE A 587 -2.41 -1.88 -33.78
C ILE A 587 -3.12 -0.65 -33.22
N VAL A 588 -4.37 -0.39 -33.65
CA VAL A 588 -5.19 0.71 -33.11
C VAL A 588 -5.40 0.54 -31.60
N GLU A 589 -5.71 -0.68 -31.15
CA GLU A 589 -5.89 -0.97 -29.72
C GLU A 589 -4.60 -0.75 -28.91
N TYR A 590 -3.43 -1.10 -29.45
CA TYR A 590 -2.14 -0.82 -28.82
C TYR A 590 -1.80 0.68 -28.79
N LEU A 591 -2.21 1.44 -29.80
CA LEU A 591 -1.96 2.87 -29.90
C LEU A 591 -2.86 3.73 -28.99
N LYS A 592 -4.09 3.28 -28.65
CA LYS A 592 -5.05 4.02 -27.80
C LYS A 592 -4.45 4.55 -26.48
N PRO A 593 -3.72 3.74 -25.67
CA PRO A 593 -3.10 4.22 -24.43
C PRO A 593 -1.90 5.15 -24.67
N LEU A 594 -1.22 5.01 -25.81
CA LEU A 594 -0.01 5.77 -26.15
C LEU A 594 -0.31 7.21 -26.58
N CYS A 595 -1.55 7.53 -26.93
CA CYS A 595 -1.98 8.88 -27.32
C CYS A 595 -1.62 9.98 -26.31
N GLY A 596 -1.50 9.65 -25.02
CA GLY A 596 -1.10 10.60 -23.98
C GLY A 596 0.40 10.58 -23.62
N ILE A 597 1.16 9.58 -24.06
CA ILE A 597 2.54 9.35 -23.65
C ILE A 597 3.51 9.83 -24.75
N ASP A 598 3.31 9.35 -25.98
CA ASP A 598 4.14 9.73 -27.13
C ASP A 598 3.28 9.90 -28.39
N PRO A 599 2.76 11.11 -28.64
CA PRO A 599 1.95 11.40 -29.82
C PRO A 599 2.68 11.19 -31.15
N MET A 600 4.02 11.22 -31.17
CA MET A 600 4.79 11.11 -32.41
C MET A 600 4.81 9.68 -32.93
N ILE A 601 4.99 8.70 -32.04
CA ILE A 601 4.90 7.27 -32.40
C ILE A 601 3.49 6.92 -32.87
N VAL A 602 2.47 7.49 -32.23
CA VAL A 602 1.08 7.27 -32.64
C VAL A 602 0.85 7.79 -34.06
N LEU A 603 1.38 8.96 -34.41
CA LEU A 603 1.28 9.49 -35.77
C LEU A 603 2.05 8.61 -36.78
N GLU A 604 3.31 8.26 -36.50
CA GLU A 604 4.15 7.41 -37.39
C GLU A 604 3.45 6.07 -37.74
N PHE A 605 2.92 5.35 -36.74
CA PHE A 605 2.28 4.05 -36.96
C PHE A 605 0.80 4.15 -37.36
N SER A 606 0.12 5.28 -37.08
CA SER A 606 -1.23 5.53 -37.61
C SER A 606 -1.23 5.64 -39.13
N MET A 607 -0.11 6.07 -39.73
CA MET A 607 0.08 6.20 -41.18
C MET A 607 -0.16 4.86 -41.90
N LEU A 608 0.36 3.78 -41.32
CA LEU A 608 0.24 2.42 -41.85
C LEU A 608 -1.18 1.85 -41.71
N VAL A 609 -1.97 2.37 -40.77
CA VAL A 609 -3.33 1.91 -40.48
C VAL A 609 -4.40 2.79 -41.15
N LEU A 610 -4.10 4.06 -41.43
CA LEU A 610 -5.05 5.03 -42.00
C LEU A 610 -5.54 4.62 -43.40
N GLU A 611 -4.69 3.96 -44.20
CA GLU A 611 -5.06 3.41 -45.51
C GLU A 611 -5.98 2.19 -45.39
N LYS A 612 -5.78 1.34 -44.38
CA LYS A 612 -6.55 0.09 -44.18
C LYS A 612 -7.84 0.29 -43.37
N CYS A 613 -7.85 1.17 -42.36
CA CYS A 613 -8.95 1.39 -41.41
C CYS A 613 -9.18 2.90 -41.09
N PRO A 614 -9.76 3.68 -42.01
CA PRO A 614 -9.87 5.14 -41.87
C PRO A 614 -10.80 5.58 -40.72
N THR A 615 -11.92 4.88 -40.49
CA THR A 615 -12.92 5.27 -39.48
C THR A 615 -12.41 5.09 -38.04
N GLN A 616 -11.77 3.95 -37.76
CA GLN A 616 -11.19 3.65 -36.44
C GLN A 616 -9.98 4.54 -36.12
N THR A 617 -9.25 4.97 -37.16
CA THR A 617 -8.12 5.90 -36.99
C THR A 617 -8.60 7.32 -36.66
N ILE A 618 -9.71 7.78 -37.27
CA ILE A 618 -10.34 9.05 -36.89
C ILE A 618 -10.89 8.99 -35.46
N GLU A 619 -11.51 7.87 -35.07
CA GLU A 619 -11.96 7.65 -33.68
C GLU A 619 -10.78 7.66 -32.70
N LEU A 620 -9.64 7.07 -33.07
CA LEU A 620 -8.39 7.13 -32.28
C LEU A 620 -7.92 8.58 -32.10
N PHE A 621 -7.95 9.40 -33.14
CA PHE A 621 -7.53 10.81 -33.06
C PHE A 621 -8.52 11.71 -32.29
N LEU A 622 -9.80 11.36 -32.24
CA LEU A 622 -10.82 12.07 -31.45
C LEU A 622 -10.82 11.65 -29.97
N SER A 623 -10.52 10.39 -29.68
CA SER A 623 -10.51 9.82 -28.33
C SER A 623 -9.16 9.94 -27.62
N GLY A 624 -8.07 9.92 -28.38
CA GLY A 624 -6.73 10.13 -27.88
C GLY A 624 -6.50 11.61 -27.55
N ASN A 625 -5.93 11.91 -26.38
CA ASN A 625 -5.55 13.28 -25.95
C ASN A 625 -4.43 13.91 -26.79
N ILE A 626 -4.44 13.71 -28.11
CA ILE A 626 -3.47 14.26 -29.05
C ILE A 626 -3.87 15.70 -29.35
N PRO A 627 -2.93 16.66 -29.37
CA PRO A 627 -3.23 18.03 -29.75
C PRO A 627 -3.87 18.09 -31.14
N ALA A 628 -5.09 18.63 -31.21
CA ALA A 628 -5.86 18.70 -32.45
C ALA A 628 -5.15 19.49 -33.56
N ASP A 629 -4.32 20.47 -33.21
CA ASP A 629 -3.49 21.22 -34.17
C ASP A 629 -2.48 20.30 -34.88
N LEU A 630 -1.89 19.34 -34.15
CA LEU A 630 -0.93 18.39 -34.70
C LEU A 630 -1.62 17.37 -35.61
N VAL A 631 -2.76 16.82 -35.18
CA VAL A 631 -3.60 15.93 -36.02
C VAL A 631 -4.05 16.66 -37.28
N ASN A 632 -4.50 17.91 -37.16
CA ASN A 632 -4.95 18.68 -38.32
C ASN A 632 -3.81 18.96 -39.31
N SER A 633 -2.60 19.28 -38.83
CA SER A 633 -1.43 19.44 -39.70
C SER A 633 -1.07 18.14 -40.43
N TYR A 634 -1.20 17.01 -39.74
CA TYR A 634 -0.92 15.68 -40.26
C TYR A 634 -1.96 15.24 -41.31
N LEU A 635 -3.25 15.44 -41.04
CA LEU A 635 -4.33 15.19 -42.00
C LEU A 635 -4.23 16.11 -43.22
N LYS A 636 -3.84 17.38 -43.04
CA LYS A 636 -3.61 18.33 -44.13
C LYS A 636 -2.52 17.86 -45.11
N GLN A 637 -1.49 17.17 -44.60
CA GLN A 637 -0.37 16.69 -45.42
C GLN A 637 -0.67 15.36 -46.13
N HIS A 638 -1.38 14.45 -45.49
CA HIS A 638 -1.52 13.06 -45.96
C HIS A 638 -2.95 12.69 -46.43
N ALA A 639 -4.01 13.32 -45.92
CA ALA A 639 -5.41 12.99 -46.23
C ALA A 639 -6.36 14.21 -46.10
N PRO A 640 -6.34 15.17 -47.06
CA PRO A 640 -7.10 16.42 -46.97
C PRO A 640 -8.63 16.22 -47.04
N ASN A 641 -9.09 15.14 -47.67
CA ASN A 641 -10.51 14.76 -47.72
C ASN A 641 -11.08 14.39 -46.34
N MET A 642 -10.26 13.79 -45.47
CA MET A 642 -10.67 13.39 -44.12
C MET A 642 -10.51 14.52 -43.09
N GLN A 643 -9.78 15.58 -43.45
CA GLN A 643 -9.57 16.76 -42.62
C GLN A 643 -10.90 17.46 -42.28
N ALA A 644 -11.78 17.64 -43.28
CA ALA A 644 -13.09 18.25 -43.09
C ALA A 644 -13.97 17.42 -42.14
N THR A 645 -14.02 16.10 -42.33
CA THR A 645 -14.78 15.19 -41.48
C THR A 645 -14.26 15.14 -40.04
N TYR A 646 -12.95 15.24 -39.84
CA TYR A 646 -12.35 15.31 -38.50
C TYR A 646 -12.75 16.60 -37.78
N LEU A 647 -12.65 17.75 -38.45
CA LEU A 647 -13.02 19.06 -37.86
C LEU A 647 -14.53 19.16 -37.58
N GLU A 648 -15.39 18.62 -38.47
CA GLU A 648 -16.84 18.53 -38.26
C GLU A 648 -17.19 17.71 -37.01
N LEU A 649 -16.61 16.51 -36.88
CA LEU A 649 -16.84 15.65 -35.72
C LEU A 649 -16.32 16.29 -34.44
N MET A 650 -15.17 16.96 -34.49
CA MET A 650 -14.59 17.66 -33.35
C MET A 650 -15.48 18.81 -32.86
N LEU A 651 -16.07 19.58 -33.78
CA LEU A 651 -17.04 20.64 -33.44
C LEU A 651 -18.32 20.10 -32.84
N SER A 652 -18.85 19.02 -33.42
CA SER A 652 -20.09 18.40 -32.91
C SER A 652 -19.92 17.86 -31.48
N MET A 653 -18.70 17.47 -31.11
CA MET A 653 -18.39 16.89 -29.79
C MET A 653 -17.99 17.95 -28.75
N ASN A 654 -17.40 19.08 -29.15
CA ASN A 654 -16.87 20.10 -28.22
C ASN A 654 -17.07 21.54 -28.73
N GLU A 655 -18.21 22.16 -28.41
CA GLU A 655 -18.55 23.53 -28.82
C GLU A 655 -17.56 24.60 -28.30
N ASN A 656 -16.89 24.34 -27.17
CA ASN A 656 -16.00 25.30 -26.49
C ASN A 656 -14.50 24.92 -26.53
N GLY A 657 -14.13 23.79 -27.14
CA GLY A 657 -12.80 23.19 -26.99
C GLY A 657 -11.83 23.40 -28.16
N ILE A 658 -12.24 24.11 -29.22
CA ILE A 658 -11.50 24.17 -30.47
C ILE A 658 -10.70 25.47 -30.56
N SER A 659 -9.42 25.38 -30.92
CA SER A 659 -8.57 26.54 -31.10
C SER A 659 -9.14 27.44 -32.21
N GLY A 660 -9.03 28.77 -32.04
CA GLY A 660 -9.48 29.73 -33.06
C GLY A 660 -8.83 29.49 -34.43
N ASN A 661 -7.63 28.93 -34.46
CA ASN A 661 -6.92 28.57 -35.70
C ASN A 661 -7.61 27.42 -36.45
N LEU A 662 -8.04 26.36 -35.75
CA LEU A 662 -8.78 25.25 -36.36
C LEU A 662 -10.16 25.68 -36.84
N GLN A 663 -10.83 26.54 -36.07
CA GLN A 663 -12.08 27.18 -36.47
C GLN A 663 -11.90 28.00 -37.75
N ASN A 664 -10.80 28.75 -37.86
CA ASN A 664 -10.46 29.52 -39.06
C ASN A 664 -10.15 28.62 -40.27
N GLU A 665 -9.37 27.55 -40.10
CA GLU A 665 -9.08 26.58 -41.17
C GLU A 665 -10.36 25.91 -41.68
N MET A 666 -11.29 25.55 -40.79
CA MET A 666 -12.58 24.99 -41.22
C MET A 666 -13.41 25.99 -42.03
N VAL A 667 -13.53 27.24 -41.57
CA VAL A 667 -14.23 28.29 -42.32
C VAL A 667 -13.57 28.51 -43.70
N GLN A 668 -12.25 28.37 -43.78
CA GLN A 668 -11.54 28.44 -45.07
C GLN A 668 -11.77 27.23 -45.98
N ILE A 669 -11.94 26.02 -45.45
CA ILE A 669 -12.33 24.84 -46.22
C ILE A 669 -13.72 25.04 -46.81
N TYR A 670 -14.72 25.41 -45.99
CA TYR A 670 -16.08 25.70 -46.48
C TYR A 670 -16.13 26.86 -47.46
N LEU A 671 -15.36 27.93 -47.22
CA LEU A 671 -15.28 29.05 -48.15
C LEU A 671 -14.69 28.60 -49.50
N SER A 672 -13.68 27.73 -49.49
CA SER A 672 -13.07 27.24 -50.73
C SER A 672 -14.05 26.36 -51.51
N GLU A 673 -14.78 25.47 -50.84
CA GLU A 673 -15.86 24.68 -51.45
C GLU A 673 -16.96 25.56 -52.09
N VAL A 674 -17.36 26.65 -51.42
CA VAL A 674 -18.37 27.59 -51.93
C VAL A 674 -17.82 28.45 -53.08
N LEU A 675 -16.54 28.83 -53.04
CA LEU A 675 -15.89 29.58 -54.12
C LEU A 675 -15.68 28.73 -55.38
N ASP A 676 -15.30 27.45 -55.22
CA ASP A 676 -15.19 26.50 -56.33
C ASP A 676 -16.56 26.31 -56.99
N TRP A 677 -17.60 26.14 -56.18
CA TRP A 677 -18.98 26.07 -56.68
C TRP A 677 -19.46 27.35 -57.36
N TYR A 678 -19.12 28.53 -56.82
CA TYR A 678 -19.39 29.82 -57.45
C TYR A 678 -18.68 29.96 -58.80
N ALA A 679 -17.42 29.53 -58.90
CA ALA A 679 -16.65 29.56 -60.14
C ALA A 679 -17.31 28.69 -61.21
N ASP A 680 -17.75 27.48 -60.84
CA ASP A 680 -18.44 26.54 -61.74
C ASP A 680 -19.76 27.12 -62.29
N LEU A 681 -20.57 27.74 -61.44
CA LEU A 681 -21.87 28.31 -61.84
C LEU A 681 -21.77 29.63 -62.59
N THR A 682 -20.76 30.43 -62.25
CA THR A 682 -20.47 31.68 -62.97
C THR A 682 -19.98 31.37 -64.37
N ALA A 683 -19.14 30.34 -64.54
CA ALA A 683 -18.75 29.82 -65.85
C ALA A 683 -19.96 29.36 -66.69
N GLN A 684 -21.00 28.86 -66.01
CA GLN A 684 -22.28 28.44 -66.62
C GLN A 684 -23.31 29.58 -66.76
N LYS A 685 -23.03 30.81 -66.31
CA LYS A 685 -23.94 31.97 -66.25
C LYS A 685 -25.28 31.70 -65.52
N LYS A 686 -25.30 30.78 -64.55
CA LYS A 686 -26.49 30.39 -63.79
C LYS A 686 -26.48 30.87 -62.33
N TRP A 687 -25.59 31.79 -61.98
CA TRP A 687 -25.52 32.32 -60.61
C TRP A 687 -26.80 33.07 -60.25
N ASP A 688 -27.43 32.64 -59.15
CA ASP A 688 -28.54 33.36 -58.51
C ASP A 688 -28.23 33.50 -57.02
N GLU A 689 -28.26 34.74 -56.53
CA GLU A 689 -28.00 35.09 -55.14
C GLU A 689 -29.01 34.44 -54.18
N LYS A 690 -30.20 34.08 -54.66
CA LYS A 690 -31.28 33.46 -53.85
C LYS A 690 -31.15 31.95 -53.70
N VAL A 691 -30.18 31.29 -54.34
CA VAL A 691 -30.00 29.83 -54.26
C VAL A 691 -29.07 29.48 -53.09
N TYR A 692 -29.57 28.62 -52.19
CA TYR A 692 -28.84 28.14 -51.01
C TYR A 692 -28.49 26.66 -51.14
N THR A 693 -27.25 26.35 -51.50
CA THR A 693 -26.72 24.98 -51.49
C THR A 693 -26.40 24.49 -50.08
N PRO A 694 -26.30 23.17 -49.86
CA PRO A 694 -25.88 22.62 -48.57
C PRO A 694 -24.53 23.20 -48.09
N ALA A 695 -23.56 23.37 -49.00
CA ALA A 695 -22.27 24.00 -48.71
C ALA A 695 -22.40 25.48 -48.31
N ARG A 696 -23.22 26.25 -49.04
CA ARG A 696 -23.50 27.66 -48.70
C ARG A 696 -24.20 27.79 -47.34
N LYS A 697 -25.17 26.92 -47.03
CA LYS A 697 -25.83 26.87 -45.72
C LYS A 697 -24.86 26.50 -44.59
N LYS A 698 -23.97 25.53 -44.83
CA LYS A 698 -22.88 25.18 -43.89
C LYS A 698 -21.99 26.39 -43.63
N LEU A 699 -21.53 27.08 -44.68
CA LEU A 699 -20.73 28.30 -44.54
C LEU A 699 -21.45 29.40 -43.76
N LEU A 700 -22.72 29.70 -44.08
CA LEU A 700 -23.50 30.71 -43.36
C LEU A 700 -23.66 30.35 -41.87
N SER A 701 -23.99 29.10 -41.56
CA SER A 701 -24.07 28.63 -40.16
C SER A 701 -22.73 28.73 -39.43
N ALA A 702 -21.62 28.44 -40.11
CA ALA A 702 -20.28 28.54 -39.55
C ALA A 702 -19.88 30.00 -39.32
N LEU A 703 -20.16 30.90 -40.26
CA LEU A 703 -19.89 32.34 -40.12
C LEU A 703 -20.70 32.97 -38.97
N GLU A 704 -21.93 32.51 -38.75
CA GLU A 704 -22.78 32.99 -37.65
C GLU A 704 -22.32 32.45 -36.30
N GLY A 705 -22.17 31.11 -36.19
CA GLY A 705 -21.91 30.42 -34.92
C GLY A 705 -20.47 30.53 -34.43
N ILE A 706 -19.50 30.64 -35.33
CA ILE A 706 -18.07 30.63 -34.96
C ILE A 706 -17.58 32.06 -34.70
N SER A 707 -16.73 32.23 -33.70
CA SER A 707 -16.16 33.53 -33.31
C SER A 707 -14.65 33.62 -33.53
N GLY A 708 -13.95 32.50 -33.74
CA GLY A 708 -12.49 32.44 -33.82
C GLY A 708 -11.85 32.71 -35.19
N TYR A 709 -12.62 33.07 -36.23
CA TYR A 709 -12.07 33.35 -37.57
C TYR A 709 -11.71 34.82 -37.76
N THR A 710 -10.80 35.13 -38.70
CA THR A 710 -10.38 36.51 -39.02
C THR A 710 -11.25 37.09 -40.15
N PRO A 711 -12.18 38.03 -39.88
CA PRO A 711 -13.14 38.50 -40.89
C PRO A 711 -12.49 39.27 -42.05
N GLU A 712 -11.38 39.97 -41.78
CA GLU A 712 -10.66 40.80 -42.76
C GLU A 712 -10.04 40.00 -43.91
N VAL A 713 -9.52 38.81 -43.61
CA VAL A 713 -8.86 37.94 -44.61
C VAL A 713 -9.92 37.29 -45.50
N LEU A 714 -11.03 36.86 -44.92
CA LEU A 714 -12.14 36.25 -45.65
C LEU A 714 -12.84 37.26 -46.56
N LEU A 715 -13.00 38.51 -46.12
CA LEU A 715 -13.62 39.57 -46.91
C LEU A 715 -12.84 39.90 -48.19
N LYS A 716 -11.50 39.76 -48.18
CA LYS A 716 -10.65 39.94 -49.37
C LYS A 716 -10.78 38.81 -50.40
N ARG A 717 -11.20 37.62 -49.98
CA ARG A 717 -11.38 36.44 -50.87
C ARG A 717 -12.76 36.42 -51.54
N LEU A 718 -13.74 37.15 -51.00
CA LEU A 718 -15.09 37.19 -51.56
C LEU A 718 -15.14 38.02 -52.86
N PRO A 719 -15.90 37.58 -53.87
CA PRO A 719 -16.18 38.38 -55.06
C PRO A 719 -16.86 39.71 -54.70
N THR A 720 -16.55 40.79 -55.42
CA THR A 720 -17.16 42.12 -55.19
C THR A 720 -18.60 42.22 -55.69
N THR A 721 -19.03 41.28 -56.54
CA THR A 721 -20.30 41.31 -57.27
C THR A 721 -21.28 40.20 -56.87
N ALA A 722 -20.95 39.35 -55.89
CA ALA A 722 -21.76 38.21 -55.45
C ALA A 722 -21.49 37.88 -53.97
N LEU A 723 -22.29 36.98 -53.36
CA LEU A 723 -22.16 36.56 -51.95
C LEU A 723 -22.36 37.74 -50.98
N PHE A 724 -23.46 38.48 -51.18
CA PHE A 724 -23.74 39.71 -50.45
C PHE A 724 -24.12 39.43 -48.99
N GLU A 725 -24.73 38.29 -48.70
CA GLU A 725 -25.12 37.89 -47.35
C GLU A 725 -23.92 37.52 -46.48
N GLU A 726 -23.00 36.70 -47.02
CA GLU A 726 -21.74 36.34 -46.38
C GLU A 726 -20.91 37.61 -46.09
N ARG A 727 -20.89 38.55 -47.05
CA ARG A 727 -20.23 39.85 -46.88
C ARG A 727 -20.87 40.70 -45.79
N ALA A 728 -22.20 40.72 -45.70
CA ALA A 728 -22.93 41.47 -44.68
C ALA A 728 -22.66 40.90 -43.26
N LEU A 729 -22.61 39.58 -43.12
CA LEU A 729 -22.26 38.91 -41.86
C LEU A 729 -20.84 39.23 -41.40
N LEU A 730 -19.86 39.17 -42.30
CA LEU A 730 -18.46 39.51 -42.00
C LEU A 730 -18.31 40.98 -41.57
N LEU A 731 -18.98 41.91 -42.27
CA LEU A 731 -18.99 43.33 -41.90
C LEU A 731 -19.66 43.57 -40.53
N GLY A 732 -20.70 42.79 -40.22
CA GLY A 732 -21.36 42.83 -38.91
C GLY A 732 -20.44 42.42 -37.75
N LYS A 733 -19.62 41.37 -37.93
CA LYS A 733 -18.61 40.95 -36.94
C LYS A 733 -17.49 41.98 -36.78
N MET A 734 -17.23 42.81 -37.79
CA MET A 734 -16.30 43.95 -37.72
C MET A 734 -16.92 45.21 -37.10
N ASN A 735 -18.11 45.12 -36.50
CA ASN A 735 -18.90 46.24 -35.96
C ASN A 735 -19.28 47.32 -37.00
N GLN A 736 -19.21 47.01 -38.30
CA GLN A 736 -19.63 47.90 -39.38
C GLN A 736 -21.11 47.70 -39.69
N HIS A 737 -21.97 47.87 -38.67
CA HIS A 737 -23.39 47.53 -38.75
C HIS A 737 -24.17 48.39 -39.77
N GLU A 738 -23.80 49.66 -39.96
CA GLU A 738 -24.38 50.56 -40.97
C GLU A 738 -24.19 49.97 -42.38
N LEU A 739 -22.97 49.51 -42.70
CA LEU A 739 -22.66 48.92 -44.00
C LEU A 739 -23.34 47.55 -44.18
N ALA A 740 -23.36 46.71 -43.15
CA ALA A 740 -24.06 45.42 -43.20
C ALA A 740 -25.57 45.59 -43.45
N LEU A 741 -26.24 46.46 -42.68
CA LEU A 741 -27.67 46.77 -42.84
C LEU A 741 -27.96 47.36 -44.22
N SER A 742 -27.08 48.22 -44.70
CA SER A 742 -27.25 48.80 -46.03
C SER A 742 -27.18 47.77 -47.17
N ILE A 743 -26.39 46.71 -47.01
CA ILE A 743 -26.34 45.60 -47.98
C ILE A 743 -27.66 44.83 -47.95
N TYR A 744 -28.20 44.54 -46.77
CA TYR A 744 -29.51 43.87 -46.64
C TYR A 744 -30.66 44.70 -47.25
N VAL A 745 -30.66 46.02 -47.03
CA VAL A 745 -31.74 46.91 -47.48
C VAL A 745 -31.62 47.30 -48.96
N HIS A 746 -30.43 47.73 -49.41
CA HIS A 746 -30.26 48.33 -50.75
C HIS A 746 -29.70 47.38 -51.82
N LYS A 747 -29.05 46.25 -51.46
CA LYS A 747 -28.49 45.30 -52.44
C LYS A 747 -29.26 43.98 -52.47
N LEU A 748 -29.65 43.45 -51.31
CA LEU A 748 -30.43 42.21 -51.21
C LEU A 748 -31.94 42.46 -51.27
N HIS A 749 -32.42 43.66 -50.91
CA HIS A 749 -33.85 44.01 -50.84
C HIS A 749 -34.68 43.04 -49.98
N LEU A 750 -34.10 42.57 -48.87
CA LEU A 750 -34.74 41.63 -47.94
C LEU A 750 -34.90 42.28 -46.56
N PRO A 751 -36.03 42.98 -46.29
CA PRO A 751 -36.25 43.69 -45.02
C PRO A 751 -36.33 42.72 -43.83
N GLU A 752 -36.78 41.48 -44.07
CA GLU A 752 -36.85 40.42 -43.05
C GLU A 752 -35.45 40.05 -42.51
N LEU A 753 -34.45 39.91 -43.39
CA LEU A 753 -33.07 39.61 -42.97
C LEU A 753 -32.42 40.80 -42.26
N ALA A 754 -32.72 42.04 -42.67
CA ALA A 754 -32.27 43.24 -41.98
C ALA A 754 -32.84 43.32 -40.55
N MET A 755 -34.12 42.97 -40.37
CA MET A 755 -34.75 42.88 -39.05
C MET A 755 -34.16 41.76 -38.20
N ALA A 756 -33.98 40.56 -38.77
CA ALA A 756 -33.36 39.43 -38.08
C ALA A 756 -31.90 39.74 -37.66
N TYR A 757 -31.15 40.49 -38.48
CA TYR A 757 -29.83 40.99 -38.12
C TYR A 757 -29.88 41.98 -36.94
N CYS A 758 -30.80 42.95 -36.97
CA CYS A 758 -30.99 43.87 -35.84
C CYS A 758 -31.36 43.15 -34.54
N ASP A 759 -32.27 42.16 -34.60
CA ASP A 759 -32.66 41.35 -33.45
C ASP A 759 -31.46 40.60 -32.85
N ARG A 760 -30.64 39.96 -33.70
CA ARG A 760 -29.42 39.26 -33.26
C ARG A 760 -28.40 40.17 -32.60
N VAL A 761 -28.12 41.34 -33.20
CA VAL A 761 -27.16 42.29 -32.62
C VAL A 761 -27.68 42.88 -31.31
N TYR A 762 -28.97 43.20 -31.24
CA TYR A 762 -29.60 43.69 -30.01
C TYR A 762 -29.53 42.65 -28.87
N GLU A 763 -29.82 41.38 -29.18
CA GLU A 763 -29.77 40.28 -28.20
C GLU A 763 -28.34 39.96 -27.76
N SER A 764 -27.37 39.97 -28.69
CA SER A 764 -25.95 39.81 -28.35
C SER A 764 -25.41 40.94 -27.45
N GLY A 765 -25.91 42.17 -27.66
CA GLY A 765 -25.52 43.36 -26.90
C GLY A 765 -26.13 43.44 -25.49
N LEU A 766 -27.09 42.58 -25.13
CA LEU A 766 -27.61 42.47 -23.75
C LEU A 766 -26.65 41.71 -22.82
N ASN A 767 -25.85 40.79 -23.37
CA ASN A 767 -24.92 39.95 -22.61
C ASN A 767 -23.56 40.61 -22.35
N GLN A 768 -23.26 41.76 -22.98
CA GLN A 768 -22.03 42.53 -22.78
C GLN A 768 -22.36 43.90 -22.17
N GLN A 769 -21.80 44.23 -20.99
CA GLN A 769 -21.94 45.57 -20.40
C GLN A 769 -20.96 46.59 -21.01
N PRO A 770 -21.25 47.91 -21.04
CA PRO A 770 -22.54 48.58 -20.83
C PRO A 770 -23.07 49.34 -22.08
N ALA A 771 -24.27 48.98 -22.52
CA ALA A 771 -25.46 49.84 -22.59
C ALA A 771 -25.40 51.25 -23.22
N LYS A 772 -24.59 51.50 -24.26
CA LYS A 772 -24.76 52.72 -25.10
C LYS A 772 -24.89 52.49 -26.61
N ALA A 773 -24.49 51.34 -27.15
CA ALA A 773 -24.46 51.12 -28.61
C ALA A 773 -25.65 50.30 -29.15
N SER A 774 -26.13 49.30 -28.41
CA SER A 774 -27.12 48.32 -28.90
C SER A 774 -28.51 48.91 -29.14
N GLY A 775 -28.90 49.94 -28.38
CA GLY A 775 -30.16 50.67 -28.57
C GLY A 775 -30.21 51.55 -29.83
N ASN A 776 -29.06 51.78 -30.47
CA ASN A 776 -28.97 52.61 -31.67
C ASN A 776 -29.12 51.81 -32.97
N ILE A 777 -29.08 50.47 -32.97
CA ILE A 777 -29.07 49.71 -34.24
C ILE A 777 -30.39 49.83 -35.02
N TYR A 778 -31.52 49.78 -34.32
CA TYR A 778 -32.83 50.02 -34.93
C TYR A 778 -32.97 51.48 -35.37
N LEU A 779 -32.35 52.44 -34.66
CA LEU A 779 -32.30 53.84 -35.09
C LEU A 779 -31.44 54.01 -36.36
N THR A 780 -30.35 53.25 -36.49
CA THR A 780 -29.53 53.20 -37.71
C THR A 780 -30.31 52.58 -38.87
N LEU A 781 -31.07 51.50 -38.64
CA LEU A 781 -31.96 50.92 -39.66
C LEU A 781 -33.03 51.92 -40.11
N LEU A 782 -33.65 52.63 -39.16
CA LEU A 782 -34.62 53.71 -39.44
C LEU A 782 -33.98 54.83 -40.27
N GLN A 783 -32.76 55.24 -39.95
CA GLN A 783 -32.02 56.25 -40.73
C GLN A 783 -31.70 55.78 -42.15
N ILE A 784 -31.41 54.49 -42.34
CA ILE A 784 -31.15 53.88 -43.65
C ILE A 784 -32.42 53.86 -44.50
N TYR A 785 -33.58 53.49 -43.93
CA TYR A 785 -34.86 53.53 -44.63
C TYR A 785 -35.32 54.96 -44.98
N LEU A 786 -35.04 55.93 -44.10
CA LEU A 786 -35.44 57.32 -44.28
C LEU A 786 -34.54 58.12 -45.23
N ASN A 787 -33.32 57.66 -45.54
CA ASN A 787 -32.36 58.40 -46.40
C ASN A 787 -31.64 57.51 -47.45
N PRO A 788 -32.37 56.88 -48.40
CA PRO A 788 -31.82 55.89 -49.33
C PRO A 788 -30.73 56.42 -50.30
N GLN A 789 -30.77 57.70 -50.69
CA GLN A 789 -29.83 58.30 -51.65
C GLN A 789 -28.47 58.67 -51.04
N ARG A 790 -28.46 59.05 -49.76
CA ARG A 790 -27.26 59.49 -49.05
C ARG A 790 -26.43 58.27 -48.62
N THR A 791 -27.12 57.24 -48.14
CA THR A 791 -26.51 55.95 -47.79
C THR A 791 -25.91 55.28 -49.03
N THR A 792 -26.66 55.09 -50.12
CA THR A 792 -26.16 54.38 -51.33
C THR A 792 -24.89 54.97 -51.93
N LYS A 793 -24.77 56.31 -52.04
CA LYS A 793 -23.57 56.99 -52.56
C LYS A 793 -22.37 56.93 -51.61
N ASP A 794 -22.59 57.05 -50.30
CA ASP A 794 -21.51 56.93 -49.30
C ASP A 794 -21.01 55.48 -49.16
N ILE A 795 -21.88 54.50 -49.43
CA ILE A 795 -21.58 53.06 -49.40
C ILE A 795 -20.65 52.65 -50.54
N GLU A 796 -20.94 53.04 -51.79
CA GLU A 796 -20.08 52.68 -52.93
C GLU A 796 -18.66 53.27 -52.78
N LYS A 797 -18.56 54.45 -52.15
CA LYS A 797 -17.31 55.13 -51.84
C LYS A 797 -16.55 54.49 -50.65
N ARG A 798 -17.26 54.03 -49.61
CA ARG A 798 -16.64 53.34 -48.46
C ARG A 798 -16.22 51.91 -48.79
N ILE A 799 -16.99 51.19 -49.60
CA ILE A 799 -16.65 49.84 -50.06
C ILE A 799 -15.41 49.86 -50.96
N SER A 800 -15.30 50.83 -51.87
CA SER A 800 -14.12 51.00 -52.72
C SER A 800 -12.86 51.43 -51.95
N ASN A 801 -13.01 52.24 -50.90
CA ASN A 801 -11.90 52.66 -50.04
C ASN A 801 -11.39 51.55 -49.10
N LEU A 802 -12.25 50.64 -48.62
CA LEU A 802 -11.84 49.48 -47.80
C LEU A 802 -10.98 48.47 -48.58
N ILE A 803 -11.07 48.48 -49.91
CA ILE A 803 -10.33 47.59 -50.82
C ILE A 803 -9.00 48.23 -51.26
N SER A 804 -8.82 49.55 -51.10
CA SER A 804 -7.64 50.30 -51.57
C SER A 804 -6.83 50.93 -50.41
N SER A 805 -5.89 50.16 -49.86
CA SER A 805 -4.71 50.73 -49.19
C SER A 805 -3.43 50.08 -49.76
N PRO A 806 -2.43 50.87 -50.21
CA PRO A 806 -1.21 50.32 -50.78
C PRO A 806 -0.25 49.83 -49.69
N SER A 807 0.42 48.71 -49.98
CA SER A 807 1.49 48.09 -49.18
C SER A 807 2.59 49.05 -48.73
N PRO A 808 3.17 48.90 -47.51
CA PRO A 808 4.29 49.72 -47.08
C PRO A 808 5.61 49.23 -47.71
N LYS A 809 6.39 50.17 -48.26
CA LYS A 809 7.80 49.97 -48.58
C LYS A 809 8.64 50.09 -47.30
N VAL A 810 9.55 49.13 -47.16
CA VAL A 810 10.58 49.04 -46.12
C VAL A 810 11.61 50.18 -46.27
N GLY A 811 11.99 50.78 -45.14
CA GLY A 811 13.09 51.74 -45.04
C GLY A 811 13.57 51.89 -43.60
N TRP A 812 14.71 51.28 -43.30
CA TRP A 812 15.51 51.38 -42.07
C TRP A 812 15.71 52.82 -41.58
N THR A 813 15.71 53.07 -40.26
CA THR A 813 16.93 53.40 -39.46
C THR A 813 16.62 53.78 -38.00
N SER A 814 17.23 53.02 -37.08
CA SER A 814 18.00 53.40 -35.88
C SER A 814 17.59 54.57 -34.93
N LEU A 815 17.28 54.16 -33.69
CA LEU A 815 17.80 54.64 -32.38
C LEU A 815 17.86 56.15 -32.07
N LYS A 816 17.06 56.58 -31.09
CA LYS A 816 17.53 57.10 -29.79
C LYS A 816 16.36 57.34 -28.82
N GLY A 817 16.40 56.72 -27.65
CA GLY A 817 15.46 56.96 -26.55
C GLY A 817 16.16 56.76 -25.22
N ASN A 818 16.44 57.88 -24.55
CA ASN A 818 17.26 58.00 -23.35
C ASN A 818 16.39 57.83 -22.08
N LYS A 819 16.96 57.11 -21.09
CA LYS A 819 16.77 57.11 -19.62
C LYS A 819 15.54 57.78 -18.96
N GLY A 820 15.02 57.08 -17.94
CA GLY A 820 14.40 57.64 -16.71
C GLY A 820 13.20 56.82 -16.23
N ARG A 821 13.34 55.77 -15.40
CA ARG A 821 13.51 55.76 -13.94
C ARG A 821 12.40 56.53 -13.18
N GLY A 822 11.59 55.84 -12.37
CA GLY A 822 10.81 56.50 -11.31
C GLY A 822 9.56 55.79 -10.80
N LEU A 823 9.73 55.01 -9.74
CA LEU A 823 8.71 54.39 -8.88
C LEU A 823 7.72 55.42 -8.28
N GLY A 824 6.50 54.99 -7.93
CA GLY A 824 5.73 55.66 -6.86
C GLY A 824 4.20 55.50 -6.88
N LYS A 825 3.69 54.32 -6.48
CA LYS A 825 2.29 54.15 -6.02
C LYS A 825 2.23 54.29 -4.49
N LYS A 826 1.38 55.19 -3.98
CA LYS A 826 0.68 55.17 -2.66
C LYS A 826 -0.40 56.28 -2.74
N ILE A 827 -1.68 55.91 -2.85
CA ILE A 827 -2.68 55.77 -1.77
C ILE A 827 -2.82 57.05 -0.94
N ALA A 828 -3.96 57.73 -1.05
CA ALA A 828 -4.84 58.10 0.06
C ALA A 828 -6.10 58.84 -0.44
N ASP A 829 -7.24 58.28 -0.06
CA ASP A 829 -8.40 58.90 0.58
C ASP A 829 -9.29 59.95 -0.10
N ILE A 830 -10.58 59.65 0.11
CA ILE A 830 -11.83 60.26 -0.33
C ILE A 830 -12.38 61.02 0.88
N GLU A 831 -12.71 62.30 0.73
CA GLU A 831 -13.64 62.99 1.63
C GLU A 831 -14.28 64.24 0.97
N GLY A 832 -15.59 64.43 1.22
CA GLY A 832 -16.38 65.69 1.08
C GLY A 832 -16.97 65.99 -0.30
N ALA A 833 -18.28 65.78 -0.59
CA ALA A 833 -19.48 66.56 -0.18
C ALA A 833 -19.49 68.02 -0.70
N VAL A 834 -20.20 68.32 -1.80
CA VAL A 834 -21.56 68.95 -1.91
C VAL A 834 -21.60 70.46 -1.62
N GLU A 835 -22.00 71.26 -2.63
CA GLU A 835 -23.08 72.28 -2.66
C GLU A 835 -23.16 72.85 -4.11
N ASP A 836 -24.27 72.74 -4.86
CA ASP A 836 -25.54 73.49 -4.87
C ASP A 836 -25.49 74.87 -5.59
N ALA A 837 -26.32 75.05 -6.65
CA ALA A 837 -27.21 76.22 -6.87
C ALA A 837 -27.71 76.42 -8.32
N ARG A 838 -29.04 76.29 -8.47
CA ARG A 838 -30.03 77.21 -9.10
C ARG A 838 -30.12 77.43 -10.63
N ILE A 839 -31.35 77.81 -10.97
CA ILE A 839 -32.08 77.75 -12.25
C ILE A 839 -32.37 79.18 -12.79
N SER A 840 -32.37 79.31 -14.13
CA SER A 840 -33.14 80.23 -15.02
C SER A 840 -32.79 81.74 -15.09
N PRO A 841 -33.33 82.53 -16.06
CA PRO A 841 -34.04 82.21 -17.34
C PRO A 841 -33.69 83.16 -18.54
N SER A 842 -34.24 82.89 -19.74
CA SER A 842 -34.68 83.89 -20.75
C SER A 842 -35.55 83.17 -21.82
N GLY A 843 -36.65 83.66 -22.41
CA GLY A 843 -37.15 85.02 -22.70
C GLY A 843 -37.00 85.31 -24.21
N THR A 844 -37.92 84.84 -25.07
CA THR A 844 -38.95 85.59 -25.87
C THR A 844 -38.48 86.48 -27.03
N ASP A 845 -39.23 86.35 -28.14
CA ASP A 845 -39.57 87.35 -29.20
C ASP A 845 -38.62 87.49 -30.43
N SER A 846 -39.07 87.09 -31.63
CA SER A 846 -39.68 87.89 -32.74
C SER A 846 -38.61 88.58 -33.61
N GLY A 847 -38.65 88.74 -34.93
CA GLY A 847 -39.59 88.47 -36.04
C GLY A 847 -39.04 89.19 -37.30
N LYS A 848 -39.65 88.92 -38.47
CA LYS A 848 -39.49 89.54 -39.82
C LYS A 848 -38.29 89.08 -40.68
N SER A 849 -38.32 88.95 -42.01
CA SER A 849 -39.28 88.98 -43.15
C SER A 849 -38.51 89.59 -44.34
N ASP A 850 -38.91 89.23 -45.56
CA ASP A 850 -38.59 89.82 -46.89
C ASP A 850 -37.44 89.11 -47.63
N GLY A 851 -37.57 88.63 -48.87
CA GLY A 851 -38.67 88.65 -49.83
C GLY A 851 -38.19 88.10 -51.19
N ASP A 852 -39.13 87.51 -51.92
CA ASP A 852 -39.25 87.34 -53.39
C ASP A 852 -38.23 86.56 -54.24
N GLY A 853 -38.80 85.70 -55.10
CA GLY A 853 -38.35 85.55 -56.48
C GLY A 853 -38.29 84.12 -57.03
N ASP A 854 -39.40 83.69 -57.65
CA ASP A 854 -39.65 82.46 -58.40
C ASP A 854 -38.52 81.96 -59.35
N ASP A 855 -38.34 80.63 -59.43
CA ASP A 855 -38.45 79.91 -60.71
C ASP A 855 -38.82 78.43 -60.49
N VAL A 856 -39.72 77.92 -61.32
CA VAL A 856 -40.43 76.63 -61.23
C VAL A 856 -39.78 75.62 -62.17
N GLY A 857 -39.57 74.35 -61.74
CA GLY A 857 -39.13 73.32 -62.68
C GLY A 857 -38.76 71.92 -62.16
N ASP A 858 -39.71 71.27 -61.49
CA ASP A 858 -39.99 69.82 -61.49
C ASP A 858 -39.15 68.83 -60.64
N GLU A 859 -39.89 68.19 -59.73
CA GLU A 859 -39.50 67.26 -58.67
C GLU A 859 -39.73 65.81 -59.11
N GLY A 860 -38.67 65.00 -59.12
CA GLY A 860 -38.76 63.54 -59.16
C GLY A 860 -38.54 62.95 -57.75
N ILE A 861 -39.62 62.76 -57.01
CA ILE A 861 -39.66 62.15 -55.67
C ILE A 861 -39.23 60.68 -55.76
N THR A 862 -38.06 60.32 -55.21
CA THR A 862 -37.78 58.92 -54.85
C THR A 862 -38.26 58.66 -53.44
N ASP A 863 -39.25 57.78 -53.33
CA ASP A 863 -40.10 57.53 -52.17
C ASP A 863 -39.30 57.11 -50.93
N ILE A 864 -39.62 57.71 -49.80
CA ILE A 864 -39.10 57.32 -48.49
C ILE A 864 -39.70 55.94 -48.15
N MET A 865 -38.91 54.98 -47.66
CA MET A 865 -39.40 53.65 -47.21
C MET A 865 -40.15 53.76 -45.87
N LEU A 866 -41.24 54.54 -45.88
CA LEU A 866 -41.97 54.97 -44.69
C LEU A 866 -42.80 53.82 -44.09
N ASP A 867 -43.30 52.92 -44.92
CA ASP A 867 -44.08 51.76 -44.48
C ASP A 867 -43.19 50.78 -43.71
N GLU A 868 -41.98 50.49 -44.19
CA GLU A 868 -40.99 49.66 -43.48
C GLU A 868 -40.53 50.30 -42.17
N VAL A 869 -40.44 51.64 -42.12
CA VAL A 869 -40.15 52.40 -40.89
C VAL A 869 -41.26 52.24 -39.86
N LEU A 870 -42.53 52.33 -40.29
CA LEU A 870 -43.69 52.17 -39.42
C LEU A 870 -43.83 50.73 -38.93
N ASP A 871 -43.50 49.75 -39.76
CA ASP A 871 -43.47 48.33 -39.39
C ASP A 871 -42.42 48.02 -38.32
N VAL A 872 -41.19 48.54 -38.48
CA VAL A 872 -40.14 48.38 -37.46
C VAL A 872 -40.54 49.01 -36.14
N LEU A 873 -41.13 50.23 -36.17
CA LEU A 873 -41.60 50.91 -34.96
C LEU A 873 -42.75 50.15 -34.29
N THR A 874 -43.67 49.58 -35.07
CA THR A 874 -44.81 48.82 -34.53
C THR A 874 -44.39 47.48 -33.96
N GLN A 875 -43.48 46.75 -34.62
CA GLN A 875 -43.06 45.41 -34.20
C GLN A 875 -42.02 45.40 -33.08
N ARG A 876 -41.20 46.45 -32.95
CA ARG A 876 -40.09 46.54 -31.97
C ARG A 876 -40.15 47.80 -31.11
N TRP A 877 -41.37 48.23 -30.76
CA TRP A 877 -41.61 49.42 -29.95
C TRP A 877 -40.90 49.42 -28.58
N ASP A 878 -40.63 48.22 -28.03
CA ASP A 878 -40.04 48.01 -26.72
C ASP A 878 -38.50 48.06 -26.72
N ARG A 879 -37.88 47.93 -27.90
CA ARG A 879 -36.42 47.91 -28.11
C ARG A 879 -35.87 49.23 -28.68
N VAL A 880 -36.74 50.17 -29.08
CA VAL A 880 -36.39 51.46 -29.68
C VAL A 880 -36.54 52.61 -28.67
N ASN A 881 -35.60 53.57 -28.67
CA ASN A 881 -35.76 54.81 -27.92
C ASN A 881 -36.81 55.72 -28.58
N GLY A 882 -38.03 55.72 -28.06
CA GLY A 882 -39.14 56.44 -28.69
C GLY A 882 -38.96 57.95 -28.80
N ALA A 883 -38.23 58.60 -27.87
CA ALA A 883 -37.97 60.03 -27.97
C ALA A 883 -37.01 60.38 -29.11
N GLN A 884 -36.07 59.49 -29.45
CA GLN A 884 -35.15 59.67 -30.57
C GLN A 884 -35.80 59.27 -31.89
N ALA A 885 -36.58 58.17 -31.91
CA ALA A 885 -37.31 57.73 -33.10
C ALA A 885 -38.31 58.80 -33.58
N LEU A 886 -39.07 59.43 -32.68
CA LEU A 886 -40.01 60.50 -33.04
C LEU A 886 -39.34 61.74 -33.63
N LYS A 887 -38.06 62.00 -33.31
CA LYS A 887 -37.30 63.11 -33.90
C LYS A 887 -36.83 62.81 -35.33
N LEU A 888 -36.75 61.54 -35.71
CA LEU A 888 -36.27 61.11 -37.03
C LEU A 888 -37.40 61.06 -38.07
N LEU A 889 -38.65 60.95 -37.64
CA LEU A 889 -39.80 60.86 -38.53
C LEU A 889 -40.08 62.20 -39.25
N PRO A 890 -40.50 62.17 -40.53
CA PRO A 890 -40.97 63.35 -41.25
C PRO A 890 -42.13 64.03 -40.51
N LYS A 891 -42.21 65.37 -40.58
CA LYS A 891 -43.26 66.14 -39.90
C LYS A 891 -44.65 65.87 -40.47
N GLU A 892 -44.70 65.30 -41.67
CA GLU A 892 -45.87 64.95 -42.45
C GLU A 892 -46.47 63.59 -42.03
N THR A 893 -45.81 62.86 -41.12
CA THR A 893 -46.31 61.57 -40.62
C THR A 893 -47.61 61.74 -39.85
N LYS A 894 -48.68 61.08 -40.31
CA LYS A 894 -50.00 61.15 -39.66
C LYS A 894 -49.92 60.50 -38.28
N LEU A 895 -50.38 61.23 -37.26
CA LEU A 895 -50.39 60.74 -35.87
C LEU A 895 -51.14 59.40 -35.71
N GLN A 896 -52.18 59.17 -36.52
CA GLN A 896 -52.93 57.92 -36.56
C GLN A 896 -52.04 56.68 -36.82
N ASN A 897 -51.03 56.82 -37.67
CA ASN A 897 -50.12 55.74 -38.03
C ASN A 897 -49.13 55.42 -36.90
N LEU A 898 -48.96 56.32 -35.93
CA LEU A 898 -48.06 56.16 -34.78
C LEU A 898 -48.78 55.62 -33.53
N VAL A 899 -50.11 55.51 -33.55
CA VAL A 899 -50.89 55.01 -32.40
C VAL A 899 -50.48 53.60 -31.97
N PRO A 900 -50.25 52.62 -32.89
CA PRO A 900 -49.81 51.28 -32.52
C PRO A 900 -48.45 51.25 -31.82
N PHE A 901 -47.58 52.22 -32.09
CA PHE A 901 -46.26 52.38 -31.45
C PHE A 901 -46.35 53.14 -30.12
N LEU A 902 -47.01 54.31 -30.12
CA LEU A 902 -47.09 55.22 -28.97
C LEU A 902 -47.92 54.65 -27.82
N GLY A 903 -49.00 53.93 -28.11
CA GLY A 903 -49.90 53.37 -27.09
C GLY A 903 -49.19 52.41 -26.13
N PRO A 904 -48.56 51.32 -26.62
CA PRO A 904 -47.80 50.39 -25.80
C PRO A 904 -46.60 51.04 -25.10
N LEU A 905 -45.87 51.92 -25.80
CA LEU A 905 -44.71 52.62 -25.24
C LEU A 905 -45.09 53.50 -24.04
N LEU A 906 -46.16 54.29 -24.15
CA LEU A 906 -46.63 55.16 -23.07
C LEU A 906 -47.16 54.36 -21.87
N LYS A 907 -47.84 53.23 -22.11
CA LYS A 907 -48.27 52.33 -21.04
C LYS A 907 -47.06 51.74 -20.29
N LYS A 908 -46.09 51.19 -21.01
CA LYS A 908 -44.87 50.60 -20.42
C LYS A 908 -44.05 51.63 -19.64
N THR A 909 -43.89 52.84 -20.17
CA THR A 909 -43.17 53.92 -19.47
C THR A 909 -43.90 54.38 -18.20
N SER A 910 -45.23 54.48 -18.24
CA SER A 910 -46.05 54.78 -17.05
C SER A 910 -46.02 53.67 -15.99
N GLU A 911 -46.08 52.40 -16.40
CA GLU A 911 -45.94 51.25 -15.51
C GLU A 911 -44.54 51.19 -14.89
N ALA A 912 -43.49 51.38 -15.70
CA ALA A 912 -42.11 51.44 -15.22
C ALA A 912 -41.95 52.54 -14.18
N HIS A 913 -42.50 53.75 -14.40
CA HIS A 913 -42.42 54.84 -13.44
C HIS A 913 -43.09 54.50 -12.09
N ARG A 914 -44.27 53.86 -12.12
CA ARG A 914 -44.96 53.37 -10.92
C ARG A 914 -44.15 52.29 -10.20
N ASN A 915 -43.64 51.30 -10.93
CA ASN A 915 -42.83 50.21 -10.38
C ASN A 915 -41.52 50.74 -9.77
N PHE A 916 -40.81 51.64 -10.44
CA PHE A 916 -39.59 52.26 -9.90
C PHE A 916 -39.89 53.09 -8.66
N SER A 917 -41.05 53.74 -8.59
CA SER A 917 -41.47 54.45 -7.38
C SER A 917 -41.67 53.49 -6.20
N VAL A 918 -42.26 52.31 -6.42
CA VAL A 918 -42.39 51.26 -5.39
C VAL A 918 -41.03 50.70 -5.00
N ILE A 919 -40.19 50.33 -5.96
CA ILE A 919 -38.83 49.82 -5.70
C ILE A 919 -38.03 50.84 -4.88
N LYS A 920 -38.11 52.13 -5.23
CA LYS A 920 -37.46 53.21 -4.46
C LYS A 920 -37.90 53.18 -3.00
N ARG A 921 -39.21 53.10 -2.73
CA ARG A 921 -39.73 53.04 -1.35
C ARG A 921 -39.33 51.76 -0.61
N LEU A 922 -39.28 50.61 -1.29
CA LEU A 922 -38.81 49.35 -0.70
C LEU A 922 -37.33 49.42 -0.33
N ARG A 923 -36.48 49.97 -1.19
CA ARG A 923 -35.06 50.19 -0.90
C ARG A 923 -34.85 51.18 0.25
N GLU A 924 -35.68 52.22 0.32
CA GLU A 924 -35.70 53.13 1.48
C GLU A 924 -36.05 52.39 2.78
N CYS A 925 -37.02 51.46 2.74
CA CYS A 925 -37.40 50.63 3.89
C CYS A 925 -36.30 49.65 4.32
N GLU A 926 -35.67 48.94 3.38
CA GLU A 926 -34.53 48.04 3.66
C GLU A 926 -33.36 48.82 4.27
N ASN A 927 -33.07 50.03 3.77
CA ASN A 927 -32.04 50.88 4.35
C ASN A 927 -32.38 51.29 5.79
N LEU A 928 -33.65 51.55 6.09
CA LEU A 928 -34.09 51.83 7.45
C LEU A 928 -33.94 50.59 8.36
N GLN A 929 -34.29 49.40 7.89
CA GLN A 929 -34.10 48.14 8.63
C GLN A 929 -32.61 47.90 8.93
N ALA A 930 -31.74 48.05 7.93
CA ALA A 930 -30.30 47.91 8.11
C ALA A 930 -29.74 48.94 9.12
N LYS A 931 -30.28 50.17 9.15
CA LYS A 931 -29.93 51.17 10.14
C LYS A 931 -30.40 50.80 11.55
N ASP A 932 -31.58 50.20 11.69
CA ASP A 932 -32.09 49.72 12.98
C ASP A 932 -31.31 48.52 13.53
N GLU A 933 -30.93 47.58 12.66
CA GLU A 933 -30.02 46.49 13.01
C GLU A 933 -28.66 47.01 13.46
N LEU A 934 -28.09 47.97 12.72
CA LEU A 934 -26.84 48.64 13.10
C LEU A 934 -26.97 49.32 14.47
N TYR A 935 -28.09 49.99 14.72
CA TYR A 935 -28.36 50.63 16.00
C TYR A 935 -28.47 49.59 17.14
N SER A 936 -29.16 48.49 16.90
CA SER A 936 -29.30 47.38 17.86
C SER A 936 -27.96 46.74 18.21
N GLN A 937 -27.09 46.51 17.21
CA GLN A 937 -25.72 46.01 17.43
C GLN A 937 -24.86 47.01 18.21
N ARG A 938 -24.99 48.32 17.93
CA ARG A 938 -24.26 49.38 18.66
C ARG A 938 -24.73 49.57 20.11
N LYS A 939 -25.95 49.13 20.45
CA LYS A 939 -26.50 49.23 21.81
C LYS A 939 -25.89 48.21 22.79
N ALA A 940 -25.23 47.16 22.32
CA ALA A 940 -24.63 46.15 23.19
C ALA A 940 -23.47 46.75 24.03
N VAL A 941 -23.56 46.65 25.35
CA VAL A 941 -22.54 47.14 26.29
C VAL A 941 -22.14 46.00 27.23
N VAL A 942 -20.83 45.85 27.49
CA VAL A 942 -20.29 44.90 28.46
C VAL A 942 -19.76 45.67 29.67
N LYS A 943 -20.26 45.37 30.87
CA LYS A 943 -19.82 45.99 32.12
C LYS A 943 -18.59 45.28 32.66
N ILE A 944 -17.50 46.01 32.87
CA ILE A 944 -16.27 45.47 33.47
C ILE A 944 -16.19 45.86 34.94
N THR A 945 -16.13 44.87 35.83
CA THR A 945 -15.90 45.05 37.27
C THR A 945 -14.46 44.67 37.61
N ALA A 946 -13.98 45.06 38.80
CA ALA A 946 -12.60 44.81 39.25
C ALA A 946 -12.23 43.32 39.39
N ASP A 947 -13.23 42.43 39.41
CA ASP A 947 -13.05 40.99 39.56
C ASP A 947 -13.12 40.21 38.25
N ASN A 948 -13.34 40.89 37.12
CA ASN A 948 -13.36 40.23 35.83
C ASN A 948 -11.97 39.68 35.48
N MET A 949 -11.90 38.37 35.25
CA MET A 949 -10.68 37.65 34.91
C MET A 949 -10.65 37.27 33.43
N CYS A 950 -9.47 37.31 32.84
CA CYS A 950 -9.24 36.84 31.48
C CYS A 950 -9.49 35.33 31.41
N SER A 951 -10.37 34.89 30.51
CA SER A 951 -10.73 33.46 30.38
C SER A 951 -9.59 32.56 29.89
N LEU A 952 -8.48 33.12 29.42
CA LEU A 952 -7.32 32.35 28.92
C LEU A 952 -6.19 32.22 29.94
N CYS A 953 -5.88 33.29 30.68
CA CYS A 953 -4.77 33.30 31.64
C CYS A 953 -5.21 33.37 33.11
N ASN A 954 -6.52 33.49 33.36
CA ASN A 954 -7.15 33.62 34.68
C ASN A 954 -6.57 34.75 35.55
N LYS A 955 -5.96 35.79 34.94
CA LYS A 955 -5.54 37.01 35.64
C LYS A 955 -6.61 38.09 35.53
N LYS A 956 -6.71 38.95 36.54
CA LYS A 956 -7.63 40.10 36.55
C LYS A 956 -7.35 41.02 35.35
N ILE A 957 -8.41 41.51 34.71
CA ILE A 957 -8.30 42.42 33.56
C ILE A 957 -7.93 43.84 34.02
N GLY A 958 -8.55 44.34 35.10
CA GLY A 958 -8.24 45.66 35.64
C GLY A 958 -8.29 46.75 34.57
N THR A 959 -7.20 47.51 34.42
CA THR A 959 -7.02 48.59 33.42
C THR A 959 -6.38 48.14 32.10
N SER A 960 -6.13 46.84 31.93
CA SER A 960 -5.46 46.33 30.73
C SER A 960 -6.40 46.29 29.52
N VAL A 961 -5.83 46.44 28.32
CA VAL A 961 -6.56 46.35 27.05
C VAL A 961 -7.13 44.93 26.90
N PHE A 962 -8.43 44.83 26.69
CA PHE A 962 -9.17 43.58 26.60
C PHE A 962 -9.86 43.44 25.23
N ALA A 963 -10.22 42.20 24.90
CA ALA A 963 -11.09 41.87 23.78
C ALA A 963 -12.30 41.07 24.30
N VAL A 964 -13.46 41.26 23.67
CA VAL A 964 -14.69 40.51 23.96
C VAL A 964 -15.02 39.66 22.74
N TYR A 965 -15.27 38.37 22.94
CA TYR A 965 -15.70 37.50 21.85
C TYR A 965 -17.15 37.81 21.41
N PRO A 966 -17.56 37.42 20.19
CA PRO A 966 -18.90 37.69 19.65
C PRO A 966 -20.07 37.13 20.50
N ASN A 967 -19.79 36.25 21.46
CA ASN A 967 -20.76 35.73 22.43
C ASN A 967 -21.07 36.71 23.58
N GLY A 968 -20.45 37.91 23.60
CA GLY A 968 -20.74 39.01 24.52
C GLY A 968 -20.36 38.78 25.99
N SER A 969 -19.83 37.61 26.35
CA SER A 969 -19.59 37.18 27.73
C SER A 969 -18.15 36.78 28.02
N THR A 970 -17.41 36.32 27.01
CA THR A 970 -16.01 35.92 27.18
C THR A 970 -15.10 37.13 27.00
N ILE A 971 -14.41 37.50 28.08
CA ILE A 971 -13.47 38.63 28.11
C ILE A 971 -12.06 38.09 28.29
N VAL A 972 -11.14 38.53 27.44
CA VAL A 972 -9.74 38.12 27.46
C VAL A 972 -8.82 39.32 27.33
N HIS A 973 -7.58 39.20 27.82
CA HIS A 973 -6.56 40.18 27.48
C HIS A 973 -6.32 40.19 25.97
N PHE A 974 -6.09 41.36 25.39
CA PHE A 974 -5.83 41.50 23.96
C PHE A 974 -4.62 40.65 23.51
N VAL A 975 -3.59 40.55 24.36
CA VAL A 975 -2.39 39.73 24.09
C VAL A 975 -2.74 38.24 24.09
N CYS A 976 -3.48 37.75 25.09
CA CYS A 976 -3.91 36.35 25.14
C CYS A 976 -4.79 35.98 23.95
N PHE A 977 -5.66 36.90 23.50
CA PHE A 977 -6.43 36.72 22.26
C PHE A 977 -5.50 36.54 21.06
N ARG A 978 -4.51 37.43 20.87
CA ARG A 978 -3.57 37.38 19.76
C ARG A 978 -2.75 36.08 19.74
N ASP A 979 -2.25 35.64 20.90
CA ASP A 979 -1.45 34.43 21.00
C ASP A 979 -2.28 33.16 20.75
N SER A 980 -3.57 33.16 21.16
CA SER A 980 -4.50 32.06 20.86
C SER A 980 -4.82 31.91 19.36
N GLN A 981 -4.76 33.00 18.58
CA GLN A 981 -4.94 32.97 17.13
C GLN A 981 -3.69 32.41 16.42
N ASN A 982 -2.50 32.69 16.96
CA ASN A 982 -1.23 32.21 16.40
C ASN A 982 -0.98 30.71 16.67
N MET A 983 -1.45 30.15 17.80
CA MET A 983 -1.34 28.70 18.09
C MET A 983 -2.29 27.81 17.26
N LYS A 984 -3.35 28.37 16.65
CA LYS A 984 -4.26 27.64 15.76
C LYS A 984 -3.75 27.49 14.32
N ALA A 985 -2.60 28.10 13.98
CA ALA A 985 -2.00 28.03 12.65
C ALA A 985 -1.10 26.80 12.42
N THR A 986 -0.71 26.06 13.47
CA THR A 986 0.20 24.89 13.39
C THR A 986 -0.46 23.53 13.69
N GLY A 987 -1.79 23.43 13.61
CA GLY A 987 -2.53 22.18 13.77
C GLY A 987 -3.69 22.05 12.78
N LYS A 988 -3.39 21.79 11.50
CA LYS A 988 -4.40 21.40 10.50
C LYS A 988 -4.29 19.91 10.22
N GLY A 989 -5.20 19.13 10.83
CA GLY A 989 -5.30 17.70 10.55
C GLY A 989 -6.31 16.97 11.42
N SER A 990 -7.60 17.24 11.23
CA SER A 990 -8.65 16.20 11.36
C SER A 990 -9.96 16.72 10.81
N ALA A 991 -10.43 16.07 9.75
CA ALA A 991 -11.76 16.22 9.21
C ALA A 991 -12.82 15.75 10.21
N LEU A 992 -14.03 16.35 10.18
CA LEU A 992 -15.29 15.61 10.12
C LEU A 992 -16.52 16.54 9.99
N ARG A 993 -17.23 16.30 8.88
CA ARG A 993 -18.69 16.31 8.64
C ARG A 993 -19.55 17.57 8.80
N ARG A 994 -20.08 17.92 7.62
CA ARG A 994 -21.23 18.73 7.20
C ARG A 994 -22.45 18.84 8.14
N VAL A 995 -22.98 20.07 8.15
CA VAL A 995 -24.35 20.51 7.78
C VAL A 995 -25.57 19.90 8.52
N ARG A 996 -26.32 20.84 9.12
CA ARG A 996 -27.71 20.84 9.62
C ARG A 996 -27.98 20.14 10.94
#